data_AF-A0A934RPR0-F1
#
_entry.id   AF-A0A934RPR0-F1
#
_cell.length_a   1.000
_cell.length_b   1.000
_cell.length_c   1.000
_cell.angle_alpha   90.00
_cell.angle_beta   90.00
_cell.angle_gamma   90.00
#
_symmetry.space_group_name_H-M   'P 1'
#
loop_
_entity.id
_entity.type
_entity.pdbx_description
1 polymer ?
#
loop_
_entity_poly.entity_id
_entity_poly.type
_entity_poly.pdbx_seq_one_letter_code
_entity_poly.pdbx_strand_id
1 'polypeptide(L)'
;MKTNKWCQVLVVGSLTWAGLASTTFGEQLVGAGAAAEVDKALTAAAGKVLSGEALAKRVEALGLLATVSKNAAAVSTLKDGSALWKEIEESALGGLLVDTLAENDLDLRDAESPGAQVAALFAEEFIVAMGADTPRQAKNLMTLGNLGNEYQMAMMVSLMFGNPEMLLGGNPFASWVEALQENPDFLVNLAASAEMPPILMAARISDDETRNQLAAMMAGGTQQVLAMAEDAAPFLSAAKAEQGGVNFEGLSIDGNQLITMLEEEDDLHGNLQQIVDPAAAQDIIDSLKKKDLCLMGGVSEEAIYLYLGSRPGDMPFAADPADSVIANADFDFVDEYLDEKLVSVTWANQALVEGSYRDQPLLANYVKGIRMGLGSAESIGDTSKLEAQLDKLLEVEKSYYELYSAQPVGAVTFMRGDGLHTESYGGVIDGSYDLSSEHQLGNLASEGFLTLQAVSSEEGLEVEGAFAEAIFQTAYQALLTISEMEEPPGEMAELAEGVSLFESKMKDDALGLWKGLRMTEEGLGREAILEVDLAGAWPTVPGVPDEVLENTKVPRLSFVSPITDGEKLAESWKTMDDAARKLLKTVSEMTGEKIPMQKPMSSQNDGLKTWFFPIPMQNDDFVPSVTLNEEVMIMSSSKQRAVALAEAAQAGKPGTSGLVMTMNFAPLQAFLSEWLQVIEESPTEVLPDRDAADFFLIYQEEIKRAVEALEEFDSWQVHSRLEDGVLRTSSHFKTK
;
A
#
# COMPACT_ATOMS: atom_id res chain seq x y z
N MET A 1 -7.61 -2.79 -31.63
CA MET A 1 -7.64 -1.58 -30.79
C MET A 1 -6.21 -1.15 -30.61
N LYS A 2 -5.89 0.14 -30.82
CA LYS A 2 -4.51 0.64 -30.76
C LYS A 2 -4.12 0.80 -29.30
N THR A 3 -3.36 -0.15 -28.77
CA THR A 3 -2.83 -0.14 -27.41
C THR A 3 -1.75 0.92 -27.28
N ASN A 4 -1.84 1.65 -26.17
CA ASN A 4 -1.17 2.91 -25.89
C ASN A 4 0.24 2.62 -25.33
N LYS A 5 1.25 3.38 -25.77
CA LYS A 5 2.68 3.25 -25.41
C LYS A 5 3.01 3.51 -23.91
N TRP A 6 1.99 3.63 -23.06
CA TRP A 6 2.09 3.89 -21.63
C TRP A 6 2.33 2.62 -20.78
N CYS A 7 2.10 1.41 -21.33
CA CYS A 7 2.30 0.15 -20.57
C CYS A 7 3.77 -0.18 -20.32
N GLN A 8 4.73 0.35 -21.10
CA GLN A 8 6.16 0.06 -20.95
C GLN A 8 6.81 0.77 -19.76
N VAL A 9 6.20 1.84 -19.24
CA VAL A 9 6.67 2.57 -18.04
C VAL A 9 6.15 1.92 -16.75
N LEU A 10 5.03 1.18 -16.81
CA LEU A 10 4.36 0.58 -15.65
C LEU A 10 4.99 -0.74 -15.18
N VAL A 11 5.64 -1.51 -16.06
CA VAL A 11 6.21 -2.84 -15.70
C VAL A 11 7.60 -2.72 -15.05
N VAL A 12 8.37 -1.68 -15.38
CA VAL A 12 9.66 -1.40 -14.70
C VAL A 12 9.46 -0.46 -13.50
N GLY A 13 8.52 0.48 -13.63
CA GLY A 13 8.07 1.31 -12.52
C GLY A 13 7.47 0.50 -11.37
N SER A 14 6.82 -0.64 -11.63
CA SER A 14 6.30 -1.55 -10.60
C SER A 14 7.37 -2.37 -9.90
N LEU A 15 8.57 -2.59 -10.46
CA LEU A 15 9.69 -3.20 -9.73
C LEU A 15 10.44 -2.19 -8.86
N THR A 16 10.51 -0.92 -9.28
CA THR A 16 11.05 0.18 -8.46
C THR A 16 10.05 0.59 -7.37
N TRP A 17 8.75 0.61 -7.70
CA TRP A 17 7.68 0.73 -6.72
C TRP A 17 7.53 -0.51 -5.87
N ALA A 18 7.80 -1.74 -6.36
CA ALA A 18 7.82 -2.95 -5.51
C ALA A 18 9.03 -2.96 -4.56
N GLY A 19 10.15 -2.34 -4.93
CA GLY A 19 11.26 -2.09 -4.00
C GLY A 19 10.89 -1.11 -2.88
N LEU A 20 10.07 -0.10 -3.18
CA LEU A 20 9.49 0.81 -2.18
C LEU A 20 8.25 0.22 -1.47
N ALA A 21 7.51 -0.68 -2.12
CA ALA A 21 6.28 -1.34 -1.65
C ALA A 21 6.58 -2.58 -0.77
N SER A 22 7.69 -3.28 -1.03
CA SER A 22 8.15 -4.41 -0.20
C SER A 22 8.69 -3.95 1.15
N THR A 23 9.15 -2.70 1.26
CA THR A 23 9.40 -2.04 2.56
C THR A 23 8.13 -1.49 3.22
N THR A 24 6.97 -1.55 2.55
CA THR A 24 5.72 -0.89 2.95
C THR A 24 4.49 -1.81 2.77
N PHE A 25 4.60 -3.06 3.22
CA PHE A 25 3.42 -3.88 3.48
C PHE A 25 2.63 -3.25 4.63
N GLY A 26 1.54 -2.54 4.30
CA GLY A 26 0.61 -1.94 5.26
C GLY A 26 -0.09 -0.70 4.67
N GLU A 27 -1.24 -0.93 4.03
CA GLU A 27 -2.36 -0.01 3.77
C GLU A 27 -2.04 1.45 3.38
N GLN A 28 -2.15 1.73 2.07
CA GLN A 28 -2.35 3.07 1.55
C GLN A 28 -3.75 3.57 1.92
N LEU A 29 -3.87 4.82 2.40
CA LEU A 29 -4.89 5.83 2.03
C LEU A 29 -4.71 7.14 2.87
N VAL A 30 -4.19 8.22 2.22
CA VAL A 30 -4.66 9.65 2.27
C VAL A 30 -4.42 10.52 3.52
N GLY A 31 -4.05 11.82 3.35
CA GLY A 31 -4.37 12.96 4.26
C GLY A 31 -3.43 14.20 4.23
N ALA A 32 -3.67 15.41 4.78
CA ALA A 32 -2.70 16.54 4.63
C ALA A 32 -2.60 17.50 5.84
N GLY A 33 -1.38 17.94 6.18
CA GLY A 33 -1.13 19.11 7.06
C GLY A 33 0.36 19.52 7.19
N ALA A 34 0.63 20.81 7.43
CA ALA A 34 1.94 21.45 7.77
C ALA A 34 2.96 21.80 6.65
N ALA A 35 2.68 22.84 5.86
CA ALA A 35 3.63 23.41 4.87
C ALA A 35 4.76 24.28 5.47
N ALA A 36 4.73 24.60 6.77
CA ALA A 36 5.64 25.58 7.38
C ALA A 36 6.86 24.98 8.10
N GLU A 37 6.86 23.67 8.42
CA GLU A 37 7.99 23.01 9.08
C GLU A 37 9.03 22.42 8.10
N VAL A 38 8.63 22.17 6.85
CA VAL A 38 9.47 21.57 5.79
C VAL A 38 10.66 22.46 5.40
N ASP A 39 10.46 23.78 5.32
CA ASP A 39 11.54 24.75 5.03
C ASP A 39 12.65 24.71 6.10
N LYS A 40 12.32 24.36 7.34
CA LYS A 40 13.25 24.33 8.46
C LYS A 40 14.06 23.02 8.49
N ALA A 41 13.44 21.90 8.08
CA ALA A 41 14.08 20.59 7.98
C ALA A 41 15.06 20.49 6.79
N LEU A 42 14.72 21.11 5.65
CA LEU A 42 15.58 21.18 4.45
C LEU A 42 16.94 21.86 4.70
N THR A 43 17.08 22.62 5.78
CA THR A 43 18.30 23.38 6.11
C THR A 43 19.27 22.63 7.05
N ALA A 44 18.89 21.46 7.60
CA ALA A 44 19.63 20.83 8.71
C ALA A 44 20.58 19.66 8.35
N ALA A 45 20.64 19.19 7.10
CA ALA A 45 21.50 18.07 6.70
C ALA A 45 22.91 18.56 6.28
N ALA A 46 23.75 18.91 7.25
CA ALA A 46 25.19 19.10 7.05
C ALA A 46 25.98 18.11 7.90
N GLY A 47 25.85 16.84 7.55
CA GLY A 47 26.66 15.75 8.09
C GLY A 47 28.12 15.82 7.61
N LYS A 48 28.98 15.08 8.31
CA LYS A 48 30.42 14.99 8.06
C LYS A 48 30.66 14.35 6.68
N VAL A 49 31.31 15.08 5.77
CA VAL A 49 31.60 14.58 4.40
C VAL A 49 32.61 13.43 4.47
N LEU A 50 32.22 12.25 3.99
CA LEU A 50 33.11 11.10 3.81
C LEU A 50 34.19 11.44 2.77
N SER A 51 35.45 11.06 2.98
CA SER A 51 36.55 11.33 2.03
C SER A 51 37.62 10.25 2.05
N GLY A 52 38.44 10.22 1.00
CA GLY A 52 39.56 9.29 0.89
C GLY A 52 39.14 7.87 0.49
N GLU A 53 39.79 6.86 1.09
CA GLU A 53 39.67 5.45 0.71
C GLU A 53 38.24 4.88 0.90
N ALA A 54 37.53 5.31 1.94
CA ALA A 54 36.15 4.88 2.18
C ALA A 54 35.18 5.37 1.09
N LEU A 55 35.31 6.64 0.68
CA LEU A 55 34.52 7.18 -0.42
C LEU A 55 34.87 6.50 -1.75
N ALA A 56 36.15 6.20 -1.99
CA ALA A 56 36.56 5.46 -3.18
C ALA A 56 35.90 4.06 -3.25
N LYS A 57 35.83 3.33 -2.12
CA LYS A 57 35.14 2.03 -2.05
C LYS A 57 33.65 2.17 -2.37
N ARG A 58 32.97 3.19 -1.83
CA ARG A 58 31.55 3.46 -2.17
C ARG A 58 31.37 3.81 -3.64
N VAL A 59 32.25 4.62 -4.23
CA VAL A 59 32.17 4.97 -5.66
C VAL A 59 32.30 3.71 -6.53
N GLU A 60 33.24 2.84 -6.20
CA GLU A 60 33.46 1.57 -6.92
C GLU A 60 32.22 0.66 -6.86
N ALA A 61 31.64 0.47 -5.68
CA ALA A 61 30.48 -0.41 -5.50
C ALA A 61 29.16 0.21 -5.99
N LEU A 62 28.96 1.51 -5.78
CA LEU A 62 27.68 2.21 -5.99
C LEU A 62 27.58 2.95 -7.32
N GLY A 63 28.67 3.02 -8.09
CA GLY A 63 28.66 3.44 -9.48
C GLY A 63 27.99 4.79 -9.71
N LEU A 64 26.91 4.81 -10.49
CA LEU A 64 26.23 6.04 -10.92
C LEU A 64 25.62 6.85 -9.77
N LEU A 65 25.39 6.27 -8.58
CA LEU A 65 24.99 7.05 -7.41
C LEU A 65 26.03 8.11 -7.02
N ALA A 66 27.29 7.91 -7.36
CA ALA A 66 28.35 8.91 -7.17
C ALA A 66 28.15 10.18 -8.03
N THR A 67 27.27 10.14 -9.03
CA THR A 67 26.92 11.31 -9.85
C THR A 67 25.66 12.02 -9.38
N VAL A 68 24.96 11.48 -8.37
CA VAL A 68 23.73 12.08 -7.85
C VAL A 68 24.06 13.06 -6.74
N SER A 69 23.52 14.28 -6.81
CA SER A 69 23.75 15.31 -5.80
C SER A 69 23.34 14.87 -4.38
N LYS A 70 24.12 15.27 -3.37
CA LYS A 70 23.77 15.08 -1.95
C LYS A 70 22.46 15.74 -1.51
N ASN A 71 21.95 16.68 -2.31
CA ASN A 71 20.67 17.33 -2.07
C ASN A 71 19.48 16.57 -2.68
N ALA A 72 19.71 15.40 -3.29
CA ALA A 72 18.62 14.54 -3.74
C ALA A 72 17.71 14.19 -2.55
N ALA A 73 16.41 14.12 -2.82
CA ALA A 73 15.43 13.71 -1.83
C ALA A 73 15.24 12.19 -1.80
N ALA A 74 15.47 11.53 -2.93
CA ALA A 74 15.44 10.09 -3.03
C ALA A 74 16.31 9.60 -4.18
N VAL A 75 16.79 8.37 -4.07
CA VAL A 75 17.44 7.62 -5.14
C VAL A 75 16.99 6.17 -5.14
N SER A 76 16.99 5.57 -6.32
CA SER A 76 16.83 4.13 -6.49
C SER A 76 17.77 3.67 -7.59
N THR A 77 18.28 2.45 -7.45
CA THR A 77 19.21 1.85 -8.41
C THR A 77 18.82 0.42 -8.74
N LEU A 78 19.16 0.01 -9.95
CA LEU A 78 19.23 -1.37 -10.38
C LEU A 78 20.66 -1.63 -10.84
N LYS A 79 21.26 -2.71 -10.35
CA LYS A 79 22.62 -3.14 -10.68
C LYS A 79 22.58 -4.50 -11.36
N ASP A 80 23.45 -4.66 -12.35
CA ASP A 80 23.61 -5.87 -13.17
C ASP A 80 22.27 -6.42 -13.68
N GLY A 81 21.44 -5.52 -14.25
CA GLY A 81 20.09 -5.87 -14.64
C GLY A 81 20.03 -6.95 -15.73
N SER A 82 21.08 -7.10 -16.55
CA SER A 82 21.19 -8.22 -17.50
C SER A 82 21.34 -9.56 -16.78
N ALA A 83 22.19 -9.65 -15.76
CA ALA A 83 22.33 -10.88 -15.00
C ALA A 83 21.08 -11.18 -14.18
N LEU A 84 20.48 -10.16 -13.55
CA LEU A 84 19.21 -10.32 -12.85
C LEU A 84 18.10 -10.78 -13.79
N TRP A 85 17.98 -10.15 -14.96
CA TRP A 85 17.01 -10.52 -15.98
C TRP A 85 17.20 -11.96 -16.44
N LYS A 86 18.46 -12.36 -16.66
CA LYS A 86 18.78 -13.74 -17.01
C LYS A 86 18.41 -14.72 -15.90
N GLU A 87 18.67 -14.39 -14.64
CA GLU A 87 18.26 -15.20 -13.48
C GLU A 87 16.72 -15.32 -13.40
N ILE A 88 15.99 -14.23 -13.66
CA ILE A 88 14.52 -14.24 -13.74
C ILE A 88 14.06 -15.11 -14.92
N GLU A 89 14.60 -14.91 -16.12
CA GLU A 89 14.24 -15.67 -17.32
C GLU A 89 14.52 -17.18 -17.17
N GLU A 90 15.59 -17.54 -16.47
CA GLU A 90 15.96 -18.95 -16.19
C GLU A 90 15.10 -19.57 -15.08
N SER A 91 14.41 -18.78 -14.26
CA SER A 91 13.44 -19.25 -13.26
C SER A 91 12.13 -19.69 -13.92
N ALA A 92 11.45 -20.70 -13.36
CA ALA A 92 10.18 -21.18 -13.86
C ALA A 92 9.10 -20.08 -13.85
N LEU A 93 9.06 -19.26 -12.79
CA LEU A 93 8.07 -18.18 -12.68
C LEU A 93 8.40 -17.02 -13.63
N GLY A 94 9.67 -16.65 -13.76
CA GLY A 94 10.07 -15.58 -14.67
C GLY A 94 9.95 -16.00 -16.14
N GLY A 95 10.21 -17.26 -16.48
CA GLY A 95 9.94 -17.80 -17.81
C GLY A 95 8.46 -17.67 -18.22
N LEU A 96 7.53 -17.89 -17.28
CA LEU A 96 6.09 -17.65 -17.52
C LEU A 96 5.77 -16.18 -17.78
N LEU A 97 6.34 -15.28 -16.98
CA LEU A 97 6.18 -13.84 -17.16
C LEU A 97 6.68 -13.41 -18.55
N VAL A 98 7.85 -13.91 -18.97
CA VAL A 98 8.42 -13.63 -20.28
C VAL A 98 7.54 -14.14 -21.41
N ASP A 99 7.00 -15.36 -21.29
CA ASP A 99 6.07 -15.91 -22.29
C ASP A 99 4.80 -15.05 -22.40
N THR A 100 4.22 -14.64 -21.27
CA THR A 100 3.03 -13.76 -21.25
C THR A 100 3.32 -12.38 -21.86
N LEU A 101 4.50 -11.81 -21.61
CA LEU A 101 4.90 -10.55 -22.22
C LEU A 101 5.07 -10.69 -23.73
N ALA A 102 5.64 -11.80 -24.20
CA ALA A 102 5.79 -12.08 -25.63
C ALA A 102 4.44 -12.20 -26.35
N GLU A 103 3.44 -12.81 -25.71
CA GLU A 103 2.07 -12.87 -26.25
C GLU A 103 1.40 -11.49 -26.40
N ASN A 104 1.90 -10.47 -25.69
CA ASN A 104 1.40 -9.09 -25.72
C ASN A 104 2.29 -8.14 -26.57
N ASP A 105 3.02 -8.68 -27.55
CA ASP A 105 3.97 -7.95 -28.42
C ASP A 105 5.11 -7.23 -27.65
N LEU A 106 5.42 -7.69 -26.44
CA LEU A 106 6.51 -7.20 -25.59
C LEU A 106 7.55 -8.30 -25.37
N ASP A 107 7.95 -9.00 -26.43
CA ASP A 107 9.01 -10.00 -26.32
C ASP A 107 10.36 -9.31 -26.08
N LEU A 108 10.85 -9.45 -24.86
CA LEU A 108 12.13 -8.90 -24.41
C LEU A 108 13.33 -9.71 -24.95
N ARG A 109 13.09 -10.90 -25.53
CA ARG A 109 14.12 -11.76 -26.17
C ARG A 109 14.37 -11.39 -27.62
N ASP A 110 13.42 -10.70 -28.27
CA ASP A 110 13.57 -10.22 -29.64
C ASP A 110 14.37 -8.90 -29.65
N ALA A 111 15.62 -8.97 -30.11
CA ALA A 111 16.52 -7.83 -30.20
C ALA A 111 16.02 -6.69 -31.12
N GLU A 112 15.09 -6.98 -32.05
CA GLU A 112 14.48 -5.96 -32.90
C GLU A 112 13.23 -5.32 -32.27
N SER A 113 12.75 -5.82 -31.12
CA SER A 113 11.59 -5.27 -30.44
C SER A 113 11.90 -3.92 -29.77
N PRO A 114 10.92 -2.99 -29.68
CA PRO A 114 11.06 -1.80 -28.85
C PRO A 114 11.40 -2.12 -27.38
N GLY A 115 11.04 -3.32 -26.90
CA GLY A 115 11.35 -3.80 -25.57
C GLY A 115 12.84 -4.03 -25.35
N ALA A 116 13.56 -4.58 -26.33
CA ALA A 116 15.00 -4.83 -26.22
C ALA A 116 15.82 -3.53 -26.13
N GLN A 117 15.41 -2.46 -26.82
CA GLN A 117 16.07 -1.14 -26.72
C GLN A 117 15.86 -0.49 -25.34
N VAL A 118 14.69 -0.70 -24.74
CA VAL A 118 14.41 -0.25 -23.36
C VAL A 118 15.19 -1.10 -22.36
N ALA A 119 15.26 -2.42 -22.56
CA ALA A 119 16.02 -3.34 -21.71
C ALA A 119 17.53 -2.98 -21.66
N ALA A 120 18.09 -2.47 -22.77
CA ALA A 120 19.48 -2.01 -22.81
C ALA A 120 19.77 -0.88 -21.79
N LEU A 121 18.79 -0.04 -21.43
CA LEU A 121 18.97 1.01 -20.40
C LEU A 121 19.11 0.44 -18.98
N PHE A 122 18.62 -0.78 -18.76
CA PHE A 122 18.64 -1.46 -17.47
C PHE A 122 19.73 -2.54 -17.41
N ALA A 123 20.47 -2.74 -18.50
CA ALA A 123 21.37 -3.87 -18.68
C ALA A 123 22.53 -3.92 -17.68
N GLU A 124 23.16 -2.78 -17.37
CA GLU A 124 24.35 -2.73 -16.52
C GLU A 124 24.06 -2.06 -15.18
N GLU A 125 23.70 -0.77 -15.20
CA GLU A 125 23.31 -0.02 -14.01
C GLU A 125 22.32 1.05 -14.42
N PHE A 126 21.19 1.13 -13.73
CA PHE A 126 20.18 2.16 -13.94
C PHE A 126 19.88 2.86 -12.63
N ILE A 127 19.74 4.18 -12.66
CA ILE A 127 19.39 4.97 -11.49
C ILE A 127 18.23 5.91 -11.80
N VAL A 128 17.43 6.18 -10.76
CA VAL A 128 16.48 7.29 -10.71
C VAL A 128 16.80 8.10 -9.48
N ALA A 129 16.97 9.40 -9.62
CA ALA A 129 17.20 10.34 -8.54
C ALA A 129 16.17 11.47 -8.60
N MET A 130 15.63 11.80 -7.44
CA MET A 130 14.65 12.87 -7.27
C MET A 130 15.30 14.05 -6.54
N GLY A 131 15.09 15.27 -7.02
CA GLY A 131 15.71 16.49 -6.51
C GLY A 131 15.12 16.98 -5.19
N ALA A 132 15.72 18.03 -4.62
CA ALA A 132 15.41 18.55 -3.29
C ALA A 132 13.94 18.98 -3.09
N ASP A 133 13.26 19.43 -4.15
CA ASP A 133 11.88 19.91 -4.09
C ASP A 133 10.82 18.77 -4.08
N THR A 134 11.26 17.53 -4.27
CA THR A 134 10.37 16.36 -4.35
C THR A 134 9.46 16.18 -3.12
N PRO A 135 9.91 16.36 -1.85
CA PRO A 135 9.03 16.23 -0.70
C PRO A 135 7.86 17.22 -0.74
N ARG A 136 8.11 18.47 -1.16
CA ARG A 136 7.05 19.48 -1.34
C ARG A 136 6.04 19.02 -2.39
N GLN A 137 6.52 18.48 -3.49
CA GLN A 137 5.66 18.05 -4.59
C GLN A 137 4.88 16.77 -4.28
N ALA A 138 5.49 15.80 -3.60
CA ALA A 138 4.79 14.63 -3.10
C ALA A 138 3.62 15.05 -2.20
N LYS A 139 3.85 16.01 -1.30
CA LYS A 139 2.80 16.61 -0.45
C LYS A 139 1.71 17.29 -1.27
N ASN A 140 2.07 18.03 -2.32
CA ASN A 140 1.10 18.67 -3.21
C ASN A 140 0.25 17.63 -3.95
N LEU A 141 0.86 16.59 -4.53
CA LEU A 141 0.16 15.50 -5.22
C LEU A 141 -0.81 14.76 -4.29
N MET A 142 -0.36 14.45 -3.07
CA MET A 142 -1.25 13.85 -2.07
C MET A 142 -2.40 14.77 -1.70
N THR A 143 -2.14 16.06 -1.48
CA THR A 143 -3.20 17.07 -1.21
C THR A 143 -4.24 17.10 -2.32
N LEU A 144 -3.84 16.89 -3.58
CA LEU A 144 -4.76 16.84 -4.71
C LEU A 144 -5.59 15.57 -4.74
N GLY A 145 -4.99 14.40 -4.51
CA GLY A 145 -5.73 13.14 -4.37
C GLY A 145 -6.75 13.22 -3.23
N ASN A 146 -6.33 13.76 -2.09
CA ASN A 146 -7.15 13.99 -0.91
C ASN A 146 -8.37 14.86 -1.18
N LEU A 147 -8.17 15.95 -1.92
CA LEU A 147 -9.23 16.87 -2.27
C LEU A 147 -10.21 16.21 -3.26
N GLY A 148 -9.74 15.35 -4.17
CA GLY A 148 -10.59 14.50 -4.99
C GLY A 148 -11.50 13.58 -4.16
N ASN A 149 -10.95 12.93 -3.14
CA ASN A 149 -11.71 12.08 -2.21
C ASN A 149 -12.74 12.88 -1.40
N GLU A 150 -12.36 14.07 -0.93
CA GLU A 150 -13.26 15.01 -0.24
C GLU A 150 -14.50 15.32 -1.08
N TYR A 151 -14.33 15.70 -2.36
CA TYR A 151 -15.45 15.97 -3.25
C TYR A 151 -16.26 14.74 -3.62
N GLN A 152 -15.61 13.59 -3.82
CA GLN A 152 -16.32 12.34 -4.06
C GLN A 152 -17.23 11.99 -2.87
N MET A 153 -16.76 12.18 -1.64
CA MET A 153 -17.56 11.98 -0.44
C MET A 153 -18.70 12.98 -0.31
N ALA A 154 -18.42 14.26 -0.56
CA ALA A 154 -19.45 15.30 -0.55
C ALA A 154 -20.58 14.94 -1.51
N MET A 155 -20.24 14.56 -2.75
CA MET A 155 -21.19 14.11 -3.75
C MET A 155 -21.98 12.88 -3.29
N MET A 156 -21.31 11.86 -2.75
CA MET A 156 -22.01 10.65 -2.27
C MET A 156 -23.03 10.98 -1.17
N VAL A 157 -22.68 11.85 -0.22
CA VAL A 157 -23.60 12.31 0.84
C VAL A 157 -24.74 13.13 0.25
N SER A 158 -24.47 14.11 -0.60
CA SER A 158 -25.51 14.93 -1.25
C SER A 158 -26.47 14.09 -2.10
N LEU A 159 -25.97 13.09 -2.83
CA LEU A 159 -26.81 12.17 -3.61
C LEU A 159 -27.64 11.26 -2.70
N MET A 160 -27.03 10.71 -1.64
CA MET A 160 -27.69 9.85 -0.68
C MET A 160 -28.90 10.55 -0.03
N PHE A 161 -28.75 11.82 0.38
CA PHE A 161 -29.78 12.56 1.11
C PHE A 161 -30.64 13.50 0.26
N GLY A 162 -30.18 13.88 -0.94
CA GLY A 162 -30.83 14.85 -1.80
C GLY A 162 -31.47 14.26 -3.07
N ASN A 163 -30.89 13.20 -3.66
CA ASN A 163 -31.41 12.58 -4.89
C ASN A 163 -30.92 11.12 -5.08
N PRO A 164 -31.44 10.15 -4.29
CA PRO A 164 -30.94 8.78 -4.26
C PRO A 164 -31.12 8.01 -5.58
N GLU A 165 -32.01 8.44 -6.48
CA GLU A 165 -32.20 7.83 -7.80
C GLU A 165 -30.99 8.03 -8.73
N MET A 166 -30.19 9.09 -8.54
CA MET A 166 -28.99 9.34 -9.33
C MET A 166 -27.81 8.42 -8.95
N LEU A 167 -27.77 7.89 -7.72
CA LEU A 167 -26.76 6.93 -7.26
C LEU A 167 -26.81 5.59 -8.03
N LEU A 168 -27.97 5.22 -8.57
CA LEU A 168 -28.22 3.92 -9.19
C LEU A 168 -28.29 3.96 -10.73
N GLY A 169 -28.13 5.14 -11.37
CA GLY A 169 -28.28 5.25 -12.82
C GLY A 169 -27.81 6.56 -13.48
N GLY A 170 -27.20 7.49 -12.74
CA GLY A 170 -26.64 8.73 -13.30
C GLY A 170 -25.30 8.52 -14.01
N ASN A 171 -24.87 9.51 -14.81
CA ASN A 171 -23.51 9.53 -15.37
C ASN A 171 -22.55 10.08 -14.31
N PRO A 172 -21.66 9.26 -13.71
CA PRO A 172 -20.77 9.69 -12.63
C PRO A 172 -19.86 10.85 -13.05
N PHE A 173 -19.52 10.90 -14.35
CA PHE A 173 -18.69 11.95 -14.91
C PHE A 173 -19.41 13.31 -14.97
N ALA A 174 -20.72 13.33 -15.23
CA ALA A 174 -21.48 14.57 -15.26
C ALA A 174 -21.62 15.19 -13.86
N SER A 175 -21.91 14.37 -12.84
CA SER A 175 -21.96 14.82 -11.45
C SER A 175 -20.59 15.25 -10.92
N TRP A 176 -19.51 14.61 -11.37
CA TRP A 176 -18.14 15.05 -11.07
C TRP A 176 -17.81 16.42 -11.67
N VAL A 177 -18.22 16.68 -12.92
CA VAL A 177 -18.07 18.00 -13.56
C VAL A 177 -18.91 19.07 -12.86
N GLU A 178 -20.14 18.76 -12.43
CA GLU A 178 -20.99 19.68 -11.64
C GLU A 178 -20.35 20.00 -10.28
N ALA A 179 -19.82 19.00 -9.57
CA ALA A 179 -19.13 19.21 -8.28
C ALA A 179 -17.87 20.08 -8.41
N LEU A 180 -17.13 19.95 -9.52
CA LEU A 180 -16.00 20.82 -9.86
C LEU A 180 -16.43 22.25 -10.18
N GLN A 181 -17.57 22.43 -10.85
CA GLN A 181 -18.16 23.76 -11.11
C GLN A 181 -18.57 24.48 -9.83
N GLU A 182 -19.10 23.74 -8.85
CA GLU A 182 -19.48 24.29 -7.54
C GLU A 182 -18.28 24.61 -6.65
N ASN A 183 -17.08 24.08 -6.96
CA ASN A 183 -15.89 24.21 -6.13
C ASN A 183 -14.60 24.43 -6.95
N PRO A 184 -14.46 25.62 -7.58
CA PRO A 184 -13.36 25.93 -8.48
C PRO A 184 -11.97 25.96 -7.81
N ASP A 185 -11.93 26.10 -6.48
CA ASP A 185 -10.71 26.09 -5.68
C ASP A 185 -9.87 24.82 -5.90
N PHE A 186 -10.48 23.67 -6.23
CA PHE A 186 -9.76 22.44 -6.59
C PHE A 186 -8.82 22.65 -7.77
N LEU A 187 -9.35 23.16 -8.87
CA LEU A 187 -8.60 23.33 -10.12
C LEU A 187 -7.57 24.45 -9.98
N VAL A 188 -7.90 25.51 -9.24
CA VAL A 188 -6.96 26.58 -8.89
C VAL A 188 -5.80 26.03 -8.05
N ASN A 189 -6.09 25.27 -6.99
CA ASN A 189 -5.07 24.68 -6.13
C ASN A 189 -4.24 23.63 -6.88
N LEU A 190 -4.84 22.84 -7.78
CA LEU A 190 -4.15 21.92 -8.69
C LEU A 190 -3.16 22.66 -9.57
N ALA A 191 -3.60 23.69 -10.27
CA ALA A 191 -2.74 24.48 -11.15
C ALA A 191 -1.63 25.19 -10.36
N ALA A 192 -1.93 25.69 -9.16
CA ALA A 192 -0.96 26.35 -8.29
C ALA A 192 0.10 25.37 -7.76
N SER A 193 -0.32 24.17 -7.36
CA SER A 193 0.52 23.20 -6.64
C SER A 193 1.25 22.21 -7.56
N ALA A 194 0.77 22.02 -8.80
CA ALA A 194 1.40 21.14 -9.77
C ALA A 194 2.78 21.69 -10.18
N GLU A 195 3.83 20.91 -9.93
CA GLU A 195 5.19 21.19 -10.38
C GLU A 195 5.80 19.86 -10.84
N MET A 196 6.67 19.92 -11.84
CA MET A 196 7.39 18.73 -12.27
C MET A 196 8.54 18.47 -11.30
N PRO A 197 8.65 17.27 -10.70
CA PRO A 197 9.77 16.99 -9.81
C PRO A 197 11.05 16.95 -10.62
N PRO A 198 12.15 17.53 -10.11
CA PRO A 198 13.45 17.33 -10.75
C PRO A 198 13.80 15.85 -10.67
N ILE A 199 13.73 15.14 -11.79
CA ILE A 199 14.05 13.72 -11.92
C ILE A 199 15.27 13.61 -12.82
N LEU A 200 16.30 12.93 -12.33
CA LEU A 200 17.43 12.46 -13.13
C LEU A 200 17.33 10.95 -13.26
N MET A 201 17.29 10.46 -14.49
CA MET A 201 17.50 9.06 -14.82
C MET A 201 18.89 8.92 -15.42
N ALA A 202 19.58 7.83 -15.11
CA ALA A 202 20.83 7.51 -15.79
C ALA A 202 21.00 6.02 -16.01
N ALA A 203 21.62 5.67 -17.12
CA ALA A 203 21.94 4.30 -17.50
C ALA A 203 23.43 4.20 -17.81
N ARG A 204 24.12 3.25 -17.16
CA ARG A 204 25.48 2.86 -17.53
C ARG A 204 25.40 1.99 -18.77
N ILE A 205 26.20 2.33 -19.77
CA ILE A 205 26.25 1.62 -21.05
C ILE A 205 27.71 1.58 -21.47
N SER A 206 28.38 0.48 -21.17
CA SER A 206 29.79 0.26 -21.50
C SER A 206 30.01 0.08 -23.01
N ASP A 207 28.98 -0.35 -23.75
CA ASP A 207 29.04 -0.45 -25.22
C ASP A 207 28.93 0.93 -25.89
N ASP A 208 30.03 1.39 -26.46
CA ASP A 208 30.14 2.70 -27.12
C ASP A 208 29.17 2.86 -28.30
N GLU A 209 28.92 1.80 -29.07
CA GLU A 209 28.03 1.87 -30.24
C GLU A 209 26.58 2.11 -29.81
N THR A 210 26.07 1.29 -28.88
CA THR A 210 24.74 1.43 -28.29
C THR A 210 24.58 2.78 -27.59
N ARG A 211 25.59 3.20 -26.81
CA ARG A 211 25.57 4.49 -26.11
C ARG A 211 25.48 5.66 -27.10
N ASN A 212 26.28 5.64 -28.16
CA ASN A 212 26.26 6.68 -29.19
C ASN A 212 24.96 6.68 -30.01
N GLN A 213 24.38 5.51 -30.28
CA GLN A 213 23.10 5.41 -30.98
C GLN A 213 21.96 6.03 -30.15
N LEU A 214 21.86 5.70 -28.86
CA LEU A 214 20.86 6.25 -27.96
C LEU A 214 21.05 7.77 -27.77
N ALA A 215 22.30 8.23 -27.62
CA ALA A 215 22.63 9.64 -27.58
C ALA A 215 22.19 10.38 -28.86
N ALA A 216 22.45 9.81 -30.03
CA ALA A 216 22.05 10.38 -31.31
C ALA A 216 20.52 10.41 -31.47
N MET A 217 19.79 9.41 -30.97
CA MET A 217 18.33 9.41 -30.97
C MET A 217 17.75 10.55 -30.12
N MET A 218 18.28 10.77 -28.92
CA MET A 218 17.85 11.90 -28.08
C MET A 218 18.14 13.24 -28.75
N ALA A 219 19.38 13.44 -29.22
CA ALA A 219 19.78 14.68 -29.89
C ALA A 219 18.96 14.94 -31.16
N GLY A 220 18.71 13.90 -31.97
CA GLY A 220 17.89 13.98 -33.17
C GLY A 220 16.44 14.35 -32.87
N GLY A 221 15.83 13.75 -31.84
CA GLY A 221 14.47 14.08 -31.40
C GLY A 221 14.35 15.54 -30.95
N THR A 222 15.30 16.01 -30.13
CA THR A 222 15.36 17.41 -29.68
C THR A 222 15.52 18.37 -30.86
N GLN A 223 16.45 18.09 -31.79
CA GLN A 223 16.68 18.92 -32.97
C GLN A 223 15.46 18.96 -33.90
N GLN A 224 14.77 17.84 -34.08
CA GLN A 224 13.55 17.78 -34.88
C GLN A 224 12.45 18.65 -34.26
N VAL A 225 12.24 18.56 -32.95
CA VAL A 225 11.26 19.39 -32.22
C VAL A 225 11.61 20.87 -32.33
N LEU A 226 12.88 21.26 -32.15
CA LEU A 226 13.32 22.65 -32.32
C LEU A 226 13.15 23.16 -33.75
N ALA A 227 13.51 22.35 -34.75
CA ALA A 227 13.36 22.72 -36.15
C ALA A 227 11.88 22.86 -36.56
N MET A 228 10.98 22.10 -35.95
CA MET A 228 9.53 22.29 -36.11
C MET A 228 9.01 23.53 -35.35
N ALA A 229 9.70 23.94 -34.28
CA ALA A 229 9.31 25.07 -33.44
C ALA A 229 9.73 26.43 -34.01
N GLU A 230 10.81 26.50 -34.78
CA GLU A 230 11.35 27.75 -35.37
C GLU A 230 10.32 28.57 -36.16
N ASP A 231 9.25 27.94 -36.66
CA ASP A 231 8.19 28.59 -37.44
C ASP A 231 6.81 28.67 -36.74
N ALA A 232 6.56 27.93 -35.65
CA ALA A 232 5.19 27.72 -35.11
C ALA A 232 5.05 27.56 -33.59
N ALA A 233 6.14 27.51 -32.79
CA ALA A 233 6.06 27.24 -31.35
C ALA A 233 7.04 28.11 -30.55
N PRO A 234 6.73 29.41 -30.33
CA PRO A 234 7.63 30.35 -29.65
C PRO A 234 7.95 29.96 -28.20
N PHE A 235 7.11 29.13 -27.59
CA PHE A 235 7.25 28.60 -26.23
C PHE A 235 8.37 27.55 -26.07
N LEU A 236 9.00 27.10 -27.16
CA LEU A 236 10.10 26.14 -27.12
C LEU A 236 11.45 26.85 -27.29
N SER A 237 12.41 26.54 -26.43
CA SER A 237 13.79 27.02 -26.53
C SER A 237 14.81 25.93 -26.20
N ALA A 238 16.06 26.13 -26.64
CA ALA A 238 17.14 25.20 -26.32
C ALA A 238 17.59 25.39 -24.85
N ALA A 239 17.68 24.29 -24.11
CA ALA A 239 18.25 24.25 -22.76
C ALA A 239 19.68 23.71 -22.81
N LYS A 240 20.61 24.34 -22.06
CA LYS A 240 21.99 23.87 -21.93
C LYS A 240 22.48 24.03 -20.49
N ALA A 241 23.25 23.05 -20.02
CA ALA A 241 23.96 23.11 -18.74
C ALA A 241 25.24 22.28 -18.82
N GLU A 242 26.23 22.64 -18.00
CA GLU A 242 27.45 21.85 -17.80
C GLU A 242 27.58 21.58 -16.30
N GLN A 243 27.60 20.31 -15.91
CA GLN A 243 27.67 19.91 -14.50
C GLN A 243 28.48 18.62 -14.36
N GLY A 244 29.43 18.59 -13.42
CA GLY A 244 30.34 17.46 -13.20
C GLY A 244 31.08 16.99 -14.46
N GLY A 245 31.40 17.91 -15.39
CA GLY A 245 32.09 17.61 -16.65
C GLY A 245 31.20 17.01 -17.75
N VAL A 246 29.90 16.85 -17.52
CA VAL A 246 28.92 16.40 -18.52
C VAL A 246 28.20 17.62 -19.10
N ASN A 247 28.13 17.68 -20.43
CA ASN A 247 27.33 18.66 -21.14
C ASN A 247 25.91 18.10 -21.33
N PHE A 248 24.94 18.84 -20.82
CA PHE A 248 23.52 18.55 -20.97
C PHE A 248 22.92 19.49 -21.99
N GLU A 249 22.18 18.94 -22.95
CA GLU A 249 21.48 19.70 -23.97
C GLU A 249 20.04 19.18 -24.12
N GLY A 250 19.11 20.09 -24.44
CA GLY A 250 17.71 19.71 -24.52
C GLY A 250 16.77 20.87 -24.84
N LEU A 251 15.56 20.76 -24.30
CA LEU A 251 14.44 21.67 -24.53
C LEU A 251 13.99 22.31 -23.23
N SER A 252 13.58 23.57 -23.31
CA SER A 252 12.77 24.24 -22.29
C SER A 252 11.46 24.68 -22.92
N ILE A 253 10.37 24.44 -22.21
CA ILE A 253 9.01 24.90 -22.49
C ILE A 253 8.73 26.05 -21.54
N ASP A 254 8.54 27.25 -22.07
CA ASP A 254 8.10 28.43 -21.31
C ASP A 254 6.58 28.36 -21.12
N GLY A 255 6.15 28.19 -19.87
CA GLY A 255 4.73 28.05 -19.55
C GLY A 255 3.92 29.29 -19.92
N ASN A 256 4.49 30.47 -19.73
CA ASN A 256 3.82 31.72 -20.03
C ASN A 256 3.52 31.86 -21.52
N GLN A 257 4.50 31.59 -22.38
CA GLN A 257 4.34 31.64 -23.83
C GLN A 257 3.40 30.55 -24.35
N LEU A 258 3.48 29.32 -23.81
CA LEU A 258 2.58 28.23 -24.21
C LEU A 258 1.13 28.57 -23.88
N ILE A 259 0.87 29.03 -22.66
CA ILE A 259 -0.49 29.37 -22.22
C ILE A 259 -1.01 30.58 -22.99
N THR A 260 -0.19 31.61 -23.26
CA THR A 260 -0.61 32.75 -24.10
C THR A 260 -0.95 32.34 -25.53
N MET A 261 -0.22 31.39 -26.13
CA MET A 261 -0.59 30.85 -27.43
C MET A 261 -1.95 30.13 -27.39
N LEU A 262 -2.20 29.31 -26.36
CA LEU A 262 -3.49 28.62 -26.17
C LEU A 262 -4.65 29.59 -25.89
N GLU A 263 -4.38 30.71 -25.20
CA GLU A 263 -5.35 31.80 -25.03
C GLU A 263 -5.73 32.44 -26.38
N GLU A 264 -4.77 32.60 -27.30
CA GLU A 264 -4.96 33.26 -28.59
C GLU A 264 -5.56 32.32 -29.67
N GLU A 265 -5.16 31.05 -29.70
CA GLU A 265 -5.50 30.11 -30.78
C GLU A 265 -6.69 29.18 -30.47
N ASP A 266 -6.85 28.77 -29.20
CA ASP A 266 -7.77 27.70 -28.80
C ASP A 266 -8.89 28.15 -27.82
N ASP A 267 -9.03 29.45 -27.56
CA ASP A 267 -9.99 30.03 -26.60
C ASP A 267 -9.92 29.34 -25.22
N LEU A 268 -8.70 29.21 -24.67
CA LEU A 268 -8.48 28.58 -23.36
C LEU A 268 -9.36 29.19 -22.26
N HIS A 269 -9.54 30.52 -22.29
CA HIS A 269 -10.45 31.23 -21.37
C HIS A 269 -11.90 30.74 -21.50
N GLY A 270 -12.45 30.70 -22.71
CA GLY A 270 -13.82 30.23 -22.94
C GLY A 270 -14.00 28.76 -22.59
N ASN A 271 -12.99 27.92 -22.81
CA ASN A 271 -13.03 26.50 -22.45
C ASN A 271 -13.00 26.30 -20.93
N LEU A 272 -12.15 27.01 -20.20
CA LEU A 272 -12.12 26.94 -18.73
C LEU A 272 -13.39 27.53 -18.11
N GLN A 273 -13.96 28.58 -18.70
CA GLN A 273 -15.22 29.18 -18.24
C GLN A 273 -16.46 28.30 -18.43
N GLN A 274 -16.36 27.19 -19.17
CA GLN A 274 -17.41 26.16 -19.20
C GLN A 274 -17.39 25.28 -17.93
N ILE A 275 -16.31 25.35 -17.16
CA ILE A 275 -16.04 24.45 -16.01
C ILE A 275 -15.92 25.25 -14.71
N VAL A 276 -15.42 26.49 -14.73
CA VAL A 276 -15.25 27.33 -13.53
C VAL A 276 -15.69 28.76 -13.78
N ASP A 277 -15.87 29.54 -12.72
CA ASP A 277 -16.15 30.97 -12.85
C ASP A 277 -14.96 31.75 -13.45
N PRO A 278 -15.18 32.98 -13.97
CA PRO A 278 -14.13 33.74 -14.62
C PRO A 278 -12.91 34.08 -13.76
N ALA A 279 -13.07 34.25 -12.45
CA ALA A 279 -11.95 34.55 -11.55
C ALA A 279 -11.07 33.31 -11.37
N ALA A 280 -11.69 32.15 -11.11
CA ALA A 280 -10.98 30.89 -11.02
C ALA A 280 -10.29 30.48 -12.34
N ALA A 281 -10.95 30.69 -13.48
CA ALA A 281 -10.33 30.47 -14.79
C ALA A 281 -9.05 31.30 -14.98
N GLN A 282 -9.07 32.57 -14.54
CA GLN A 282 -7.89 33.43 -14.57
C GLN A 282 -6.81 32.93 -13.61
N ASP A 283 -7.16 32.52 -12.40
CA ASP A 283 -6.20 32.02 -11.41
C ASP A 283 -5.52 30.72 -11.88
N ILE A 284 -6.24 29.83 -12.57
CA ILE A 284 -5.68 28.64 -13.22
C ILE A 284 -4.67 29.05 -14.30
N ILE A 285 -5.09 29.93 -15.21
CA ILE A 285 -4.23 30.43 -16.31
C ILE A 285 -2.97 31.09 -15.74
N ASP A 286 -3.10 31.97 -14.75
CA ASP A 286 -1.99 32.67 -14.12
C ASP A 286 -1.06 31.72 -13.36
N SER A 287 -1.57 30.60 -12.87
CA SER A 287 -0.78 29.56 -12.24
C SER A 287 0.00 28.75 -13.28
N LEU A 288 -0.65 28.31 -14.37
CA LEU A 288 -0.02 27.57 -15.46
C LEU A 288 1.06 28.38 -16.18
N LYS A 289 0.87 29.71 -16.34
CA LYS A 289 1.87 30.62 -16.91
C LYS A 289 3.19 30.64 -16.15
N LYS A 290 3.20 30.21 -14.88
CA LYS A 290 4.41 30.16 -14.04
C LYS A 290 5.12 28.81 -14.09
N LYS A 291 4.62 27.84 -14.88
CA LYS A 291 5.10 26.46 -14.89
C LYS A 291 5.92 26.20 -16.13
N ASP A 292 7.22 26.11 -15.93
CA ASP A 292 8.17 25.73 -16.98
C ASP A 292 8.46 24.23 -16.93
N LEU A 293 8.79 23.67 -18.09
CA LEU A 293 9.26 22.30 -18.24
C LEU A 293 10.60 22.28 -18.95
N CYS A 294 11.52 21.47 -18.46
CA CYS A 294 12.86 21.30 -18.99
C CYS A 294 13.14 19.80 -19.14
N LEU A 295 13.55 19.41 -20.35
CA LEU A 295 13.99 18.06 -20.68
C LEU A 295 15.40 18.14 -21.23
N MET A 296 16.35 17.43 -20.64
CA MET A 296 17.75 17.48 -21.07
C MET A 296 18.38 16.10 -21.11
N GLY A 297 19.18 15.84 -22.14
CA GLY A 297 20.03 14.65 -22.24
C GLY A 297 21.49 15.01 -22.00
N GLY A 298 22.22 14.14 -21.30
CA GLY A 298 23.66 14.24 -21.11
C GLY A 298 24.34 12.91 -21.42
N VAL A 299 25.60 12.95 -21.85
CA VAL A 299 26.38 11.74 -22.17
C VAL A 299 27.78 11.88 -21.60
N SER A 300 28.23 10.85 -20.87
CA SER A 300 29.62 10.71 -20.39
C SER A 300 30.31 9.54 -21.12
N GLU A 301 31.55 9.25 -20.74
CA GLU A 301 32.29 8.09 -21.27
C GLU A 301 31.63 6.75 -20.91
N GLU A 302 30.85 6.68 -19.83
CA GLU A 302 30.30 5.41 -19.31
C GLU A 302 28.78 5.38 -19.23
N ALA A 303 28.09 6.52 -19.41
CA ALA A 303 26.66 6.62 -19.13
C ALA A 303 25.90 7.64 -19.98
N ILE A 304 24.58 7.43 -20.02
CA ILE A 304 23.60 8.37 -20.55
C ILE A 304 22.74 8.88 -19.40
N TYR A 305 22.41 10.16 -19.44
CA TYR A 305 21.58 10.85 -18.46
C TYR A 305 20.37 11.47 -19.14
N LEU A 306 19.22 11.40 -18.48
CA LEU A 306 17.98 12.08 -18.87
C LEU A 306 17.45 12.84 -17.66
N TYR A 307 17.32 14.16 -17.80
CA TYR A 307 16.75 15.04 -16.80
C TYR A 307 15.38 15.54 -17.23
N LEU A 308 14.43 15.53 -16.29
CA LEU A 308 13.12 16.14 -16.39
C LEU A 308 12.92 17.06 -15.17
N GLY A 309 12.50 18.30 -15.37
CA GLY A 309 12.18 19.20 -14.26
C GLY A 309 11.71 20.55 -14.78
N SER A 310 11.83 21.62 -13.99
CA SER A 310 11.38 22.95 -14.44
C SER A 310 12.50 23.83 -14.99
N ARG A 311 13.75 23.59 -14.60
CA ARG A 311 14.91 24.38 -15.08
C ARG A 311 16.21 23.60 -14.89
N PRO A 312 17.26 23.87 -15.68
CA PRO A 312 18.51 23.13 -15.60
C PRO A 312 19.19 23.13 -14.22
N GLY A 313 19.02 24.21 -13.44
CA GLY A 313 19.66 24.38 -12.14
C GLY A 313 19.14 23.47 -11.02
N ASP A 314 17.97 22.84 -11.19
CA ASP A 314 17.39 21.95 -10.18
C ASP A 314 17.79 20.47 -10.39
N MET A 315 18.59 20.19 -11.43
CA MET A 315 19.04 18.84 -11.75
C MET A 315 19.84 18.23 -10.60
N PRO A 316 19.45 17.04 -10.09
CA PRO A 316 20.12 16.40 -8.94
C PRO A 316 21.43 15.71 -9.36
N PHE A 317 22.37 16.47 -9.94
CA PHE A 317 23.67 15.98 -10.40
C PHE A 317 24.81 16.53 -9.54
N ALA A 318 25.77 15.69 -9.15
CA ALA A 318 26.92 16.07 -8.33
C ALA A 318 28.06 16.62 -9.19
N ALA A 319 28.81 17.59 -8.67
CA ALA A 319 29.99 18.11 -9.36
C ALA A 319 31.17 17.12 -9.30
N ASP A 320 31.30 16.41 -8.18
CA ASP A 320 32.26 15.33 -7.96
C ASP A 320 31.71 14.34 -6.91
N PRO A 321 32.35 13.17 -6.71
CA PRO A 321 31.86 12.17 -5.76
C PRO A 321 31.73 12.64 -4.30
N ALA A 322 32.48 13.65 -3.86
CA ALA A 322 32.36 14.17 -2.48
C ALA A 322 31.12 15.07 -2.30
N ASP A 323 30.54 15.56 -3.40
CA ASP A 323 29.26 16.28 -3.43
C ASP A 323 28.06 15.37 -3.69
N SER A 324 28.28 14.05 -3.75
CA SER A 324 27.25 13.08 -4.07
C SER A 324 26.47 12.56 -2.86
N VAL A 325 25.31 11.95 -3.11
CA VAL A 325 24.45 11.37 -2.07
C VAL A 325 25.16 10.28 -1.26
N ILE A 326 26.06 9.52 -1.87
CA ILE A 326 26.80 8.44 -1.22
C ILE A 326 27.87 8.95 -0.23
N ALA A 327 28.16 10.25 -0.24
CA ALA A 327 29.04 10.88 0.74
C ALA A 327 28.30 11.35 2.02
N ASN A 328 26.96 11.27 2.04
CA ASN A 328 26.14 11.56 3.22
C ASN A 328 26.30 10.43 4.27
N ALA A 329 26.27 10.80 5.56
CA ALA A 329 26.26 9.85 6.67
C ALA A 329 24.99 8.99 6.70
N ASP A 330 23.87 9.50 6.17
CA ASP A 330 22.64 8.71 6.03
C ASP A 330 22.79 7.51 5.07
N PHE A 331 23.89 7.45 4.30
CA PHE A 331 24.25 6.32 3.44
C PHE A 331 25.15 5.27 4.13
N ASP A 332 25.53 5.46 5.39
CA ASP A 332 26.46 4.56 6.09
C ASP A 332 25.95 3.12 6.20
N PHE A 333 24.64 2.90 6.10
CA PHE A 333 24.02 1.56 6.09
C PHE A 333 24.55 0.65 4.98
N VAL A 334 25.05 1.20 3.87
CA VAL A 334 25.52 0.43 2.72
C VAL A 334 26.89 -0.21 2.94
N ASP A 335 27.66 0.29 3.91
CA ASP A 335 29.06 -0.10 4.10
C ASP A 335 29.22 -1.59 4.46
N GLU A 336 28.22 -2.17 5.13
CA GLU A 336 28.17 -3.59 5.49
C GLU A 336 28.00 -4.52 4.27
N TYR A 337 27.55 -3.98 3.13
CA TYR A 337 27.14 -4.75 1.95
C TYR A 337 28.00 -4.49 0.70
N LEU A 338 29.04 -3.65 0.80
CA LEU A 338 29.86 -3.25 -0.37
C LEU A 338 30.56 -4.44 -1.05
N ASP A 339 30.73 -5.55 -0.34
CA ASP A 339 31.38 -6.77 -0.87
C ASP A 339 30.34 -7.83 -1.35
N GLU A 340 29.04 -7.54 -1.25
CA GLU A 340 27.95 -8.41 -1.72
C GLU A 340 27.61 -8.17 -3.20
N LYS A 341 26.92 -9.13 -3.83
CA LYS A 341 26.35 -8.94 -5.17
C LYS A 341 25.07 -8.09 -5.07
N LEU A 342 25.25 -6.77 -5.06
CA LEU A 342 24.16 -5.80 -4.98
C LEU A 342 23.25 -5.87 -6.22
N VAL A 343 21.94 -5.92 -5.98
CA VAL A 343 20.88 -5.84 -6.99
C VAL A 343 20.28 -4.45 -7.03
N SER A 344 20.03 -3.86 -5.86
CA SER A 344 19.50 -2.50 -5.74
C SER A 344 19.96 -1.82 -4.46
N VAL A 345 20.06 -0.51 -4.54
CA VAL A 345 20.21 0.39 -3.39
C VAL A 345 19.19 1.50 -3.56
N THR A 346 18.36 1.70 -2.55
CA THR A 346 17.37 2.77 -2.48
C THR A 346 17.59 3.61 -1.24
N TRP A 347 17.27 4.90 -1.33
CA TRP A 347 17.31 5.80 -0.19
C TRP A 347 16.32 6.94 -0.37
N ALA A 348 15.72 7.41 0.72
CA ALA A 348 14.93 8.63 0.77
C ALA A 348 15.17 9.39 2.07
N ASN A 349 15.18 10.72 1.97
CA ASN A 349 15.36 11.57 3.13
C ASN A 349 14.12 11.58 4.04
N GLN A 350 14.32 12.01 5.30
CA GLN A 350 13.25 12.06 6.28
C GLN A 350 12.06 12.93 5.84
N ALA A 351 12.31 14.07 5.17
CA ALA A 351 11.24 14.97 4.74
C ALA A 351 10.30 14.30 3.71
N LEU A 352 10.83 13.47 2.82
CA LEU A 352 10.03 12.70 1.88
C LEU A 352 9.22 11.63 2.62
N VAL A 353 9.85 10.90 3.54
CA VAL A 353 9.18 9.87 4.36
C VAL A 353 8.06 10.50 5.21
N GLU A 354 8.32 11.60 5.91
CA GLU A 354 7.32 12.32 6.71
C GLU A 354 6.13 12.78 5.85
N GLY A 355 6.41 13.37 4.69
CA GLY A 355 5.38 13.84 3.75
C GLY A 355 4.52 12.72 3.18
N SER A 356 5.05 11.50 3.10
CA SER A 356 4.33 10.31 2.62
C SER A 356 3.49 9.60 3.69
N TYR A 357 3.76 9.79 4.98
CA TYR A 357 3.13 9.01 6.06
C TYR A 357 2.50 9.84 7.18
N ARG A 358 3.31 10.67 7.86
CA ARG A 358 2.88 11.36 9.09
C ARG A 358 1.82 12.43 8.84
N ASP A 359 1.96 13.12 7.71
CA ASP A 359 1.05 14.21 7.35
C ASP A 359 -0.23 13.71 6.66
N GLN A 360 -0.53 12.39 6.70
CA GLN A 360 -1.57 11.74 5.90
C GLN A 360 -2.69 11.06 6.73
N PRO A 361 -3.62 11.82 7.35
CA PRO A 361 -4.82 11.29 8.03
C PRO A 361 -5.85 10.55 7.14
N LEU A 362 -6.00 9.23 7.37
CA LEU A 362 -6.96 8.26 6.80
C LEU A 362 -8.37 8.79 6.48
N LEU A 363 -9.01 9.46 7.42
CA LEU A 363 -10.41 9.84 7.47
C LEU A 363 -10.62 11.35 7.35
N ALA A 364 -9.60 12.18 7.59
CA ALA A 364 -9.83 13.61 7.73
C ALA A 364 -10.47 14.28 6.51
N ASN A 365 -10.09 13.88 5.30
CA ASN A 365 -10.68 14.44 4.08
C ASN A 365 -12.04 13.84 3.78
N TYR A 366 -12.28 12.57 4.15
CA TYR A 366 -13.61 11.97 4.10
C TYR A 366 -14.57 12.73 5.02
N VAL A 367 -14.13 13.07 6.23
CA VAL A 367 -14.89 13.87 7.20
C VAL A 367 -15.23 15.26 6.65
N LYS A 368 -14.27 15.95 6.02
CA LYS A 368 -14.55 17.24 5.36
C LYS A 368 -15.59 17.08 4.26
N GLY A 369 -15.45 16.06 3.41
CA GLY A 369 -16.39 15.77 2.33
C GLY A 369 -17.80 15.49 2.87
N ILE A 370 -17.89 14.68 3.93
CA ILE A 370 -19.15 14.42 4.63
C ILE A 370 -19.77 15.73 5.11
N ARG A 371 -19.00 16.62 5.76
CA ARG A 371 -19.52 17.93 6.21
C ARG A 371 -20.01 18.81 5.07
N MET A 372 -19.28 18.85 3.96
CA MET A 372 -19.71 19.59 2.76
C MET A 372 -21.04 19.04 2.24
N GLY A 373 -21.16 17.72 2.11
CA GLY A 373 -22.40 17.07 1.68
C GLY A 373 -23.56 17.34 2.64
N LEU A 374 -23.34 17.21 3.95
CA LEU A 374 -24.33 17.51 5.00
C LEU A 374 -24.80 18.97 4.94
N GLY A 375 -23.88 19.92 4.78
CA GLY A 375 -24.21 21.35 4.69
C GLY A 375 -25.01 21.75 3.46
N SER A 376 -24.95 20.95 2.38
CA SER A 376 -25.71 21.18 1.15
C SER A 376 -27.15 20.65 1.18
N ALA A 377 -27.49 19.79 2.15
CA ALA A 377 -28.74 19.06 2.18
C ALA A 377 -29.64 19.54 3.33
N GLU A 378 -30.45 20.58 3.08
CA GLU A 378 -31.42 21.12 4.05
C GLU A 378 -32.43 20.05 4.57
N SER A 379 -32.64 18.98 3.81
CA SER A 379 -33.55 17.86 4.14
C SER A 379 -33.09 17.00 5.33
N ILE A 380 -31.82 17.07 5.74
CA ILE A 380 -31.25 16.20 6.78
C ILE A 380 -31.63 16.67 8.20
N GLY A 381 -31.97 17.94 8.38
CA GLY A 381 -32.29 18.51 9.69
C GLY A 381 -31.05 18.83 10.53
N ASP A 382 -31.08 18.53 11.83
CA ASP A 382 -29.99 18.85 12.76
C ASP A 382 -28.84 17.83 12.70
N THR A 383 -27.71 18.25 12.13
CA THR A 383 -26.48 17.45 11.98
C THR A 383 -25.48 17.64 13.11
N SER A 384 -25.76 18.48 14.12
CA SER A 384 -24.78 18.92 15.12
C SER A 384 -24.15 17.78 15.92
N LYS A 385 -24.92 16.73 16.23
CA LYS A 385 -24.40 15.54 16.93
C LYS A 385 -23.45 14.72 16.05
N LEU A 386 -23.77 14.59 14.76
CA LEU A 386 -22.92 13.88 13.80
C LEU A 386 -21.63 14.67 13.56
N GLU A 387 -21.73 15.99 13.41
CA GLU A 387 -20.57 16.87 13.30
C GLU A 387 -19.63 16.77 14.51
N ALA A 388 -20.18 16.67 15.72
CA ALA A 388 -19.39 16.47 16.94
C ALA A 388 -18.70 15.08 16.99
N GLN A 389 -19.33 14.02 16.47
CA GLN A 389 -18.66 12.71 16.36
C GLN A 389 -17.56 12.74 15.30
N LEU A 390 -17.81 13.43 14.18
CA LEU A 390 -16.80 13.68 13.16
C LEU A 390 -15.60 14.45 13.73
N ASP A 391 -15.81 15.45 14.59
CA ASP A 391 -14.71 16.15 15.28
C ASP A 391 -13.91 15.21 16.19
N LYS A 392 -14.60 14.37 16.97
CA LYS A 392 -13.93 13.38 17.83
C LYS A 392 -13.14 12.36 17.02
N LEU A 393 -13.67 11.92 15.89
CA LEU A 393 -12.98 11.00 14.98
C LEU A 393 -11.66 11.59 14.47
N LEU A 394 -11.66 12.87 14.09
CA LEU A 394 -10.46 13.59 13.68
C LEU A 394 -9.43 13.73 14.82
N GLU A 395 -9.90 13.96 16.05
CA GLU A 395 -9.03 14.07 17.23
C GLU A 395 -8.31 12.74 17.52
N VAL A 396 -9.06 11.63 17.51
CA VAL A 396 -8.49 10.30 17.78
C VAL A 396 -7.60 9.82 16.63
N GLU A 397 -8.00 10.10 15.39
CA GLU A 397 -7.13 9.87 14.22
C GLU A 397 -5.79 10.58 14.37
N LYS A 398 -5.79 11.85 14.78
CA LYS A 398 -4.55 12.59 14.99
C LYS A 398 -3.66 11.89 16.02
N SER A 399 -4.24 11.41 17.13
CA SER A 399 -3.50 10.63 18.13
C SER A 399 -2.95 9.32 17.56
N TYR A 400 -3.69 8.65 16.67
CA TYR A 400 -3.20 7.45 15.98
C TYR A 400 -1.97 7.74 15.12
N TYR A 401 -1.99 8.82 14.32
CA TYR A 401 -0.84 9.21 13.51
C TYR A 401 0.33 9.79 14.32
N GLU A 402 0.09 10.27 15.55
CA GLU A 402 1.13 10.71 16.48
C GLU A 402 1.98 9.55 17.03
N LEU A 403 1.50 8.30 16.93
CA LEU A 403 2.28 7.10 17.26
C LEU A 403 3.43 6.86 16.27
N TYR A 404 3.31 7.38 15.06
CA TYR A 404 4.29 7.16 14.01
C TYR A 404 5.44 8.17 14.11
N SER A 405 6.65 7.66 13.97
CA SER A 405 7.84 8.49 13.78
C SER A 405 8.54 8.12 12.48
N ALA A 406 9.17 9.11 11.85
CA ALA A 406 9.84 8.95 10.58
C ALA A 406 11.34 9.16 10.74
N GLN A 407 12.10 8.34 10.03
CA GLN A 407 13.54 8.44 9.86
C GLN A 407 13.84 8.46 8.36
N PRO A 408 15.02 8.94 7.91
CA PRO A 408 15.50 8.62 6.57
C PRO A 408 15.43 7.11 6.36
N VAL A 409 15.10 6.67 5.14
CA VAL A 409 15.03 5.24 4.81
C VAL A 409 16.11 4.91 3.81
N GLY A 410 16.83 3.81 4.04
CA GLY A 410 17.77 3.22 3.10
C GLY A 410 17.55 1.73 3.00
N ALA A 411 17.59 1.15 1.80
CA ALA A 411 17.52 -0.30 1.62
C ALA A 411 18.58 -0.79 0.64
N VAL A 412 19.15 -1.95 0.95
CA VAL A 412 20.07 -2.68 0.07
C VAL A 412 19.44 -4.03 -0.24
N THR A 413 19.30 -4.34 -1.52
CA THR A 413 18.93 -5.68 -1.98
C THR A 413 20.14 -6.34 -2.62
N PHE A 414 20.42 -7.59 -2.26
CA PHE A 414 21.57 -8.35 -2.72
C PHE A 414 21.25 -9.84 -2.84
N MET A 415 22.02 -10.53 -3.69
CA MET A 415 21.92 -11.98 -3.83
C MET A 415 22.96 -12.67 -2.94
N ARG A 416 22.51 -13.67 -2.19
CA ARG A 416 23.37 -14.62 -1.47
C ARG A 416 22.95 -16.02 -1.89
N GLY A 417 23.83 -17.03 -1.77
CA GLY A 417 23.62 -18.35 -2.37
C GLY A 417 22.34 -19.10 -2.00
N ASP A 418 21.54 -18.63 -1.05
CA ASP A 418 20.24 -19.16 -0.63
C ASP A 418 19.03 -18.30 -1.05
N GLY A 419 19.21 -17.16 -1.73
CA GLY A 419 18.10 -16.36 -2.25
C GLY A 419 18.36 -14.85 -2.31
N LEU A 420 17.26 -14.10 -2.41
CA LEU A 420 17.25 -12.63 -2.45
C LEU A 420 17.10 -12.08 -1.02
N HIS A 421 18.01 -11.20 -0.63
CA HIS A 421 18.00 -10.54 0.67
C HIS A 421 17.80 -9.05 0.48
N THR A 422 16.96 -8.45 1.31
CA THR A 422 16.77 -7.00 1.40
C THR A 422 16.92 -6.57 2.86
N GLU A 423 17.83 -5.63 3.11
CA GLU A 423 18.06 -5.04 4.42
C GLU A 423 17.72 -3.56 4.36
N SER A 424 16.77 -3.13 5.19
CA SER A 424 16.27 -1.76 5.26
C SER A 424 16.57 -1.13 6.61
N TYR A 425 16.88 0.16 6.59
CA TYR A 425 17.30 0.97 7.73
C TYR A 425 16.47 2.25 7.78
N GLY A 426 15.88 2.54 8.93
CA GLY A 426 14.99 3.67 9.15
C GLY A 426 13.63 3.52 8.45
N GLY A 427 13.06 4.63 8.00
CA GLY A 427 11.68 4.69 7.52
C GLY A 427 10.67 4.98 8.64
N VAL A 428 9.49 4.40 8.55
CA VAL A 428 8.39 4.67 9.47
C VAL A 428 8.40 3.67 10.62
N ILE A 429 8.61 4.16 11.83
CA ILE A 429 8.40 3.39 13.05
C ILE A 429 6.96 3.57 13.46
N ASP A 430 6.21 2.48 13.42
CA ASP A 430 4.86 2.41 13.97
C ASP A 430 4.93 2.18 15.49
N GLY A 431 4.54 3.20 16.25
CA GLY A 431 4.47 3.16 17.72
C GLY A 431 3.34 2.27 18.26
N SER A 432 2.46 1.74 17.41
CA SER A 432 1.46 0.74 17.80
C SER A 432 2.10 -0.57 18.26
N TYR A 433 3.34 -0.85 17.83
CA TYR A 433 4.07 -2.07 18.14
C TYR A 433 5.25 -1.83 19.10
N ASP A 434 5.42 -2.77 20.02
CA ASP A 434 6.62 -2.90 20.85
C ASP A 434 7.65 -3.77 20.12
N LEU A 435 8.51 -3.12 19.35
CA LEU A 435 9.54 -3.80 18.55
C LEU A 435 10.74 -4.29 19.37
N SER A 436 10.74 -4.10 20.70
CA SER A 436 11.88 -4.41 21.58
C SER A 436 11.61 -5.61 22.50
N SER A 437 10.36 -5.81 22.90
CA SER A 437 9.98 -6.93 23.76
C SER A 437 10.21 -8.28 23.07
N GLU A 438 10.79 -9.23 23.81
CA GLU A 438 10.92 -10.61 23.36
C GLU A 438 9.55 -11.28 23.27
N HIS A 439 9.34 -12.04 22.20
CA HIS A 439 8.18 -12.89 21.97
C HIS A 439 8.13 -14.01 23.01
N GLN A 440 6.98 -14.17 23.67
CA GLN A 440 6.74 -15.28 24.59
C GLN A 440 6.29 -16.53 23.83
N LEU A 441 5.73 -16.36 22.64
CA LEU A 441 5.17 -17.42 21.79
C LEU A 441 5.98 -17.65 20.51
N GLY A 442 7.23 -17.18 20.44
CA GLY A 442 8.03 -17.22 19.20
C GLY A 442 8.35 -18.61 18.64
N ASN A 443 8.08 -19.68 19.41
CA ASN A 443 8.22 -21.07 18.94
C ASN A 443 7.06 -21.52 18.05
N LEU A 444 5.96 -20.76 18.00
CA LEU A 444 4.84 -21.01 17.11
C LEU A 444 5.14 -20.59 15.67
N ALA A 445 6.17 -19.76 15.46
CA ALA A 445 6.66 -19.44 14.13
C ALA A 445 7.48 -20.62 13.59
N SER A 446 6.91 -21.57 12.84
CA SER A 446 7.70 -22.34 11.84
C SER A 446 7.03 -23.43 10.96
N GLU A 447 5.75 -23.81 11.05
CA GLU A 447 5.23 -24.89 10.15
C GLU A 447 3.96 -24.57 9.35
N GLY A 448 3.31 -23.42 9.58
CA GLY A 448 2.13 -22.99 8.82
C GLY A 448 2.49 -22.50 7.41
N PHE A 449 1.48 -22.20 6.59
CA PHE A 449 1.68 -21.50 5.33
C PHE A 449 2.09 -20.04 5.58
N LEU A 450 1.41 -19.36 6.49
CA LEU A 450 1.68 -17.97 6.86
C LEU A 450 1.62 -17.83 8.38
N THR A 451 2.56 -17.07 8.95
CA THR A 451 2.54 -16.66 10.35
C THR A 451 2.93 -15.19 10.44
N LEU A 452 2.15 -14.42 11.18
CA LEU A 452 2.42 -13.03 11.57
C LEU A 452 2.46 -12.97 13.09
N GLN A 453 3.52 -12.39 13.64
CA GLN A 453 3.72 -12.26 15.07
C GLN A 453 4.18 -10.86 15.42
N ALA A 454 3.50 -10.25 16.39
CA ALA A 454 3.84 -8.92 16.90
C ALA A 454 3.47 -8.79 18.37
N VAL A 455 4.08 -7.80 19.02
CA VAL A 455 3.69 -7.34 20.36
C VAL A 455 3.20 -5.91 20.20
N SER A 456 1.97 -5.61 20.59
CA SER A 456 1.46 -4.25 20.61
C SER A 456 2.06 -3.44 21.76
N SER A 457 2.23 -2.14 21.60
CA SER A 457 2.54 -1.22 22.69
C SER A 457 1.29 -0.96 23.55
N GLU A 458 1.47 -0.54 24.80
CA GLU A 458 0.33 -0.18 25.66
C GLU A 458 -0.45 1.02 25.10
N GLU A 459 0.27 2.04 24.63
CA GLU A 459 -0.30 3.23 24.01
C GLU A 459 -1.01 2.89 22.69
N GLY A 460 -0.42 2.00 21.87
CA GLY A 460 -0.99 1.49 20.64
C GLY A 460 -2.37 0.88 20.82
N LEU A 461 -2.50 -0.07 21.75
CA LEU A 461 -3.79 -0.72 22.04
C LEU A 461 -4.87 0.28 22.51
N GLU A 462 -4.49 1.27 23.32
CA GLU A 462 -5.42 2.30 23.78
C GLU A 462 -5.92 3.17 22.61
N VAL A 463 -5.00 3.65 21.79
CA VAL A 463 -5.31 4.56 20.68
C VAL A 463 -6.04 3.83 19.54
N GLU A 464 -5.64 2.61 19.18
CA GLU A 464 -6.34 1.77 18.20
C GLU A 464 -7.75 1.42 18.64
N GLY A 465 -7.93 1.04 19.90
CA GLY A 465 -9.23 0.79 20.49
C GLY A 465 -10.12 2.03 20.45
N ALA A 466 -9.58 3.19 20.85
CA ALA A 466 -10.30 4.46 20.77
C ALA A 466 -10.65 4.84 19.33
N PHE A 467 -9.77 4.55 18.37
CA PHE A 467 -9.98 4.86 16.96
C PHE A 467 -11.10 4.01 16.35
N ALA A 468 -11.08 2.70 16.60
CA ALA A 468 -12.17 1.80 16.22
C ALA A 468 -13.50 2.23 16.85
N GLU A 469 -13.51 2.59 18.14
CA GLU A 469 -14.71 3.10 18.82
C GLU A 469 -15.22 4.40 18.20
N ALA A 470 -14.34 5.33 17.82
CA ALA A 470 -14.72 6.58 17.18
C ALA A 470 -15.38 6.35 15.81
N ILE A 471 -14.87 5.39 15.02
CA ILE A 471 -15.47 4.99 13.74
C ILE A 471 -16.89 4.45 13.96
N PHE A 472 -17.05 3.48 14.87
CA PHE A 472 -18.37 2.90 15.16
C PHE A 472 -19.34 3.92 15.74
N GLN A 473 -18.89 4.80 16.65
CA GLN A 473 -19.72 5.87 17.22
C GLN A 473 -20.17 6.87 16.16
N THR A 474 -19.30 7.20 15.20
CA THR A 474 -19.64 8.09 14.08
C THR A 474 -20.65 7.44 13.14
N ALA A 475 -20.43 6.18 12.73
CA ALA A 475 -21.37 5.44 11.88
C ALA A 475 -22.74 5.28 12.55
N TYR A 476 -22.76 4.94 13.83
CA TYR A 476 -23.98 4.83 14.61
C TYR A 476 -24.70 6.18 14.76
N GLN A 477 -23.96 7.28 14.96
CA GLN A 477 -24.56 8.61 15.00
C GLN A 477 -25.14 9.03 13.65
N ALA A 478 -24.56 8.62 12.52
CA ALA A 478 -25.13 8.84 11.20
C ALA A 478 -26.48 8.10 11.04
N LEU A 479 -26.58 6.86 11.52
CA LEU A 479 -27.85 6.12 11.55
C LEU A 479 -28.90 6.81 12.43
N LEU A 480 -28.50 7.36 13.59
CA LEU A 480 -29.40 8.14 14.43
C LEU A 480 -29.89 9.41 13.72
N THR A 481 -29.01 10.13 13.02
CA THR A 481 -29.40 11.31 12.23
C THR A 481 -30.43 10.95 11.16
N ILE A 482 -30.27 9.82 10.45
CA ILE A 482 -31.29 9.32 9.50
C ILE A 482 -32.63 9.06 10.22
N SER A 483 -32.59 8.44 11.40
CA SER A 483 -33.81 8.13 12.17
C SER A 483 -34.53 9.34 12.74
N GLU A 484 -33.83 10.46 12.91
CA GLU A 484 -34.35 11.73 13.43
C GLU A 484 -34.90 12.65 12.30
N MET A 485 -34.76 12.27 11.02
CA MET A 485 -35.31 13.02 9.88
C MET A 485 -36.84 13.07 9.92
N GLU A 486 -37.44 14.22 9.58
CA GLU A 486 -38.90 14.38 9.56
C GLU A 486 -39.58 13.54 8.46
N GLU A 487 -38.99 13.50 7.26
CA GLU A 487 -39.49 12.73 6.11
C GLU A 487 -38.33 11.99 5.40
N PRO A 488 -37.85 10.86 5.96
CA PRO A 488 -36.77 10.09 5.33
C PRO A 488 -37.22 9.52 3.97
N PRO A 489 -36.44 9.72 2.88
CA PRO A 489 -36.84 9.31 1.54
C PRO A 489 -36.65 7.81 1.29
N GLY A 490 -37.58 7.21 0.53
CA GLY A 490 -37.43 5.84 -0.01
C GLY A 490 -37.13 4.78 1.05
N GLU A 491 -36.08 3.99 0.83
CA GLU A 491 -35.63 2.91 1.73
C GLU A 491 -35.11 3.43 3.08
N MET A 492 -34.79 4.73 3.22
CA MET A 492 -34.35 5.31 4.49
C MET A 492 -35.46 5.36 5.54
N ALA A 493 -36.73 5.37 5.13
CA ALA A 493 -37.84 5.32 6.07
C ALA A 493 -37.88 3.98 6.85
N GLU A 494 -37.65 2.87 6.16
CA GLU A 494 -37.55 1.55 6.78
C GLU A 494 -36.30 1.46 7.69
N LEU A 495 -35.18 2.03 7.26
CA LEU A 495 -33.97 2.14 8.08
C LEU A 495 -34.22 2.96 9.36
N ALA A 496 -34.89 4.11 9.26
CA ALA A 496 -35.24 4.97 10.38
C ALA A 496 -36.11 4.24 11.42
N GLU A 497 -37.12 3.49 10.96
CA GLU A 497 -37.95 2.65 11.83
C GLU A 497 -37.11 1.56 12.51
N GLY A 498 -36.20 0.91 11.77
CA GLY A 498 -35.28 -0.11 12.29
C GLY A 498 -34.34 0.44 13.38
N VAL A 499 -33.78 1.63 13.18
CA VAL A 499 -32.90 2.30 14.15
C VAL A 499 -33.68 2.70 15.41
N SER A 500 -34.88 3.27 15.28
CA SER A 500 -35.72 3.63 16.43
C SER A 500 -36.10 2.40 17.28
N LEU A 501 -36.35 1.27 16.62
CA LEU A 501 -36.61 -0.01 17.27
C LEU A 501 -35.36 -0.53 17.99
N PHE A 502 -34.19 -0.44 17.36
CA PHE A 502 -32.91 -0.78 18.00
C PHE A 502 -32.66 0.08 19.25
N GLU A 503 -32.84 1.40 19.15
CA GLU A 503 -32.66 2.34 20.27
C GLU A 503 -33.53 1.98 21.47
N SER A 504 -34.80 1.71 21.21
CA SER A 504 -35.78 1.48 22.27
C SER A 504 -35.70 0.10 22.92
N LYS A 505 -35.09 -0.89 22.25
CA LYS A 505 -35.17 -2.30 22.67
C LYS A 505 -33.86 -3.08 22.73
N MET A 506 -32.83 -2.69 22.00
CA MET A 506 -31.62 -3.51 21.79
C MET A 506 -30.31 -2.82 22.16
N LYS A 507 -30.27 -1.48 22.14
CA LYS A 507 -29.05 -0.69 22.37
C LYS A 507 -28.26 -1.10 23.62
N ASP A 508 -28.89 -1.11 24.79
CA ASP A 508 -28.19 -1.38 26.05
C ASP A 508 -27.55 -2.78 26.07
N ASP A 509 -28.20 -3.75 25.46
CA ASP A 509 -27.67 -5.11 25.38
C ASP A 509 -26.59 -5.24 24.30
N ALA A 510 -26.71 -4.53 23.17
CA ALA A 510 -25.64 -4.44 22.17
C ALA A 510 -24.37 -3.78 22.75
N LEU A 511 -24.51 -2.71 23.55
CA LEU A 511 -23.41 -2.11 24.29
C LEU A 511 -22.84 -3.08 25.35
N GLY A 512 -23.70 -3.94 25.93
CA GLY A 512 -23.26 -5.04 26.79
C GLY A 512 -22.36 -6.04 26.06
N LEU A 513 -22.67 -6.41 24.82
CA LEU A 513 -21.81 -7.24 23.99
C LEU A 513 -20.46 -6.57 23.71
N TRP A 514 -20.48 -5.30 23.26
CA TRP A 514 -19.26 -4.53 23.01
C TRP A 514 -18.36 -4.46 24.24
N LYS A 515 -18.94 -4.13 25.40
CA LYS A 515 -18.22 -4.11 26.67
C LYS A 515 -17.55 -5.46 26.96
N GLY A 516 -18.28 -6.56 26.74
CA GLY A 516 -17.73 -7.90 26.91
C GLY A 516 -16.52 -8.15 25.98
N LEU A 517 -16.59 -7.74 24.72
CA LEU A 517 -15.48 -7.85 23.77
C LEU A 517 -14.25 -7.04 24.23
N ARG A 518 -14.42 -5.77 24.64
CA ARG A 518 -13.32 -4.95 25.19
C ARG A 518 -12.67 -5.60 26.42
N MET A 519 -13.48 -6.18 27.30
CA MET A 519 -12.96 -6.93 28.45
C MET A 519 -12.20 -8.20 28.06
N THR A 520 -12.49 -8.80 26.89
CA THR A 520 -11.70 -9.93 26.36
C THR A 520 -10.29 -9.46 26.03
N GLU A 521 -10.16 -8.39 25.25
CA GLU A 521 -8.88 -7.79 24.88
C GLU A 521 -8.06 -7.41 26.12
N GLU A 522 -8.70 -6.77 27.09
CA GLU A 522 -8.04 -6.39 28.34
C GLU A 522 -7.61 -7.58 29.22
N GLY A 523 -8.10 -8.79 28.96
CA GLY A 523 -7.71 -10.04 29.65
C GLY A 523 -6.61 -10.83 28.93
N LEU A 524 -6.23 -10.39 27.72
CA LEU A 524 -5.18 -10.99 26.90
C LEU A 524 -3.85 -10.24 27.05
N GLY A 525 -2.78 -10.87 26.60
CA GLY A 525 -1.46 -10.26 26.48
C GLY A 525 -1.36 -9.36 25.25
N ARG A 526 -0.34 -8.52 25.23
CA ARG A 526 -0.05 -7.65 24.08
C ARG A 526 0.56 -8.38 22.89
N GLU A 527 1.02 -9.61 23.08
CA GLU A 527 1.52 -10.46 22.00
C GLU A 527 0.35 -11.15 21.28
N ALA A 528 0.38 -11.11 19.96
CA ALA A 528 -0.59 -11.76 19.09
C ALA A 528 0.12 -12.48 17.94
N ILE A 529 -0.42 -13.65 17.58
CA ILE A 529 -0.01 -14.39 16.40
C ILE A 529 -1.25 -14.64 15.53
N LEU A 530 -1.16 -14.28 14.26
CA LEU A 530 -2.07 -14.75 13.22
C LEU A 530 -1.38 -15.86 12.44
N GLU A 531 -2.02 -17.02 12.36
CA GLU A 531 -1.50 -18.20 11.67
C GLU A 531 -2.50 -18.71 10.65
N VAL A 532 -2.01 -19.03 9.46
CA VAL A 532 -2.78 -19.69 8.40
C VAL A 532 -2.03 -20.95 7.99
N ASP A 533 -2.71 -22.09 8.08
CA ASP A 533 -2.27 -23.34 7.47
C ASP A 533 -3.26 -23.78 6.39
N LEU A 534 -2.80 -24.63 5.47
CA LEU A 534 -3.56 -25.07 4.30
C LEU A 534 -3.90 -26.57 4.33
N ALA A 535 -3.98 -27.15 5.53
CA ALA A 535 -4.12 -28.60 5.71
C ALA A 535 -5.46 -29.04 6.32
N GLY A 536 -6.49 -28.17 6.34
CA GLY A 536 -7.80 -28.50 6.88
C GLY A 536 -8.61 -29.45 5.99
N ALA A 537 -9.35 -30.37 6.61
CA ALA A 537 -10.28 -31.24 5.90
C ALA A 537 -11.66 -30.57 5.72
N TRP A 538 -12.29 -30.78 4.56
CA TRP A 538 -13.67 -30.35 4.33
C TRP A 538 -14.66 -31.06 5.25
N PRO A 539 -15.67 -30.36 5.81
CA PRO A 539 -16.84 -31.03 6.34
C PRO A 539 -17.68 -31.60 5.18
N THR A 540 -18.65 -32.47 5.46
CA THR A 540 -19.61 -32.89 4.44
C THR A 540 -20.51 -31.70 4.04
N VAL A 541 -20.34 -31.16 2.83
CA VAL A 541 -21.12 -30.02 2.32
C VAL A 541 -22.06 -30.47 1.18
N PRO A 542 -23.40 -30.37 1.33
CA PRO A 542 -24.34 -30.65 0.25
C PRO A 542 -24.11 -29.76 -0.96
N GLY A 543 -24.10 -30.37 -2.14
CA GLY A 543 -23.90 -29.65 -3.41
C GLY A 543 -22.44 -29.43 -3.78
N VAL A 544 -21.49 -29.77 -2.90
CA VAL A 544 -20.07 -29.87 -3.25
C VAL A 544 -19.79 -31.32 -3.69
N PRO A 545 -19.13 -31.56 -4.83
CA PRO A 545 -18.79 -32.92 -5.28
C PRO A 545 -17.95 -33.67 -4.25
N ASP A 546 -18.21 -34.97 -4.06
CA ASP A 546 -17.46 -35.81 -3.11
C ASP A 546 -15.95 -35.81 -3.43
N GLU A 547 -15.59 -35.75 -4.71
CA GLU A 547 -14.20 -35.66 -5.17
C GLU A 547 -13.48 -34.41 -4.65
N VAL A 548 -14.17 -33.26 -4.54
CA VAL A 548 -13.62 -32.05 -3.91
C VAL A 548 -13.45 -32.27 -2.40
N LEU A 549 -14.47 -32.84 -1.75
CA LEU A 549 -14.46 -33.04 -0.30
C LEU A 549 -13.37 -34.02 0.15
N GLU A 550 -13.08 -35.05 -0.65
CA GLU A 550 -12.11 -36.10 -0.33
C GLU A 550 -10.67 -35.74 -0.70
N ASN A 551 -10.46 -35.03 -1.82
CA ASN A 551 -9.13 -34.85 -2.41
C ASN A 551 -8.56 -33.43 -2.30
N THR A 552 -9.31 -32.46 -1.76
CA THR A 552 -8.81 -31.09 -1.53
C THR A 552 -8.78 -30.71 -0.05
N LYS A 553 -8.12 -29.59 0.27
CA LYS A 553 -8.06 -29.01 1.62
C LYS A 553 -8.74 -27.66 1.69
N VAL A 554 -8.97 -27.22 2.91
CA VAL A 554 -9.41 -25.87 3.26
C VAL A 554 -8.38 -25.16 4.13
N PRO A 555 -8.19 -23.84 3.97
CA PRO A 555 -7.39 -23.05 4.88
C PRO A 555 -7.96 -23.07 6.31
N ARG A 556 -7.07 -23.15 7.30
CA ARG A 556 -7.39 -22.99 8.72
C ARG A 556 -6.72 -21.72 9.22
N LEU A 557 -7.50 -20.87 9.88
CA LEU A 557 -7.05 -19.58 10.40
C LEU A 557 -7.09 -19.64 11.92
N SER A 558 -6.00 -19.21 12.56
CA SER A 558 -5.88 -19.18 14.01
C SER A 558 -5.30 -17.86 14.49
N PHE A 559 -5.92 -17.29 15.52
CA PHE A 559 -5.39 -16.19 16.32
C PHE A 559 -4.98 -16.73 17.69
N VAL A 560 -3.74 -16.48 18.09
CA VAL A 560 -3.17 -16.93 19.37
C VAL A 560 -2.72 -15.71 20.18
N SER A 561 -3.07 -15.67 21.46
CA SER A 561 -2.59 -14.65 22.38
C SER A 561 -2.41 -15.21 23.81
N PRO A 562 -1.40 -14.74 24.57
CA PRO A 562 -1.28 -15.09 25.98
C PRO A 562 -2.47 -14.62 26.81
N ILE A 563 -2.76 -15.32 27.90
CA ILE A 563 -3.75 -14.89 28.90
C ILE A 563 -3.02 -14.15 30.01
N THR A 564 -3.42 -12.91 30.28
CA THR A 564 -2.86 -12.10 31.37
C THR A 564 -3.81 -11.99 32.56
N ASP A 565 -5.12 -12.03 32.32
CA ASP A 565 -6.15 -12.00 33.37
C ASP A 565 -7.32 -12.95 33.03
N GLY A 566 -7.22 -14.19 33.51
CA GLY A 566 -8.25 -15.21 33.31
C GLY A 566 -9.58 -14.91 34.04
N GLU A 567 -9.56 -14.15 35.14
CA GLU A 567 -10.79 -13.75 35.83
C GLU A 567 -11.58 -12.75 34.99
N LYS A 568 -10.87 -11.81 34.36
CA LYS A 568 -11.45 -10.84 33.45
C LYS A 568 -12.00 -11.47 32.17
N LEU A 569 -11.32 -12.46 31.60
CA LEU A 569 -11.87 -13.27 30.50
C LEU A 569 -13.16 -13.99 30.89
N ALA A 570 -13.22 -14.54 32.11
CA ALA A 570 -14.44 -15.18 32.62
C ALA A 570 -15.58 -14.16 32.82
N GLU A 571 -15.28 -12.97 33.33
CA GLU A 571 -16.24 -11.88 33.49
C GLU A 571 -16.75 -11.35 32.14
N SER A 572 -15.84 -11.20 31.18
CA SER A 572 -16.14 -10.84 29.79
C SER A 572 -17.16 -11.81 29.18
N TRP A 573 -16.91 -13.12 29.25
CA TRP A 573 -17.80 -14.13 28.69
C TRP A 573 -19.19 -14.11 29.33
N LYS A 574 -19.24 -13.92 30.65
CA LYS A 574 -20.51 -13.77 31.37
C LYS A 574 -21.27 -12.53 30.91
N THR A 575 -20.58 -11.41 30.73
CA THR A 575 -21.17 -10.15 30.25
C THR A 575 -21.77 -10.33 28.86
N MET A 576 -21.06 -11.01 27.96
CA MET A 576 -21.54 -11.32 26.62
C MET A 576 -22.73 -12.30 26.62
N ASP A 577 -22.68 -13.38 27.41
CA ASP A 577 -23.80 -14.34 27.52
C ASP A 577 -25.07 -13.67 28.06
N ASP A 578 -24.95 -12.84 29.10
CA ASP A 578 -26.08 -12.09 29.66
C ASP A 578 -26.69 -11.12 28.65
N ALA A 579 -25.85 -10.39 27.90
CA ALA A 579 -26.28 -9.47 26.85
C ALA A 579 -26.95 -10.20 25.67
N ALA A 580 -26.34 -11.27 25.16
CA ALA A 580 -26.90 -12.09 24.07
C ALA A 580 -28.25 -12.70 24.44
N ARG A 581 -28.41 -13.19 25.69
CA ARG A 581 -29.69 -13.73 26.19
C ARG A 581 -30.80 -12.70 26.16
N LYS A 582 -30.50 -11.45 26.54
CA LYS A 582 -31.49 -10.38 26.55
C LYS A 582 -31.86 -9.95 25.12
N LEU A 583 -30.88 -9.83 24.22
CA LEU A 583 -31.13 -9.58 22.80
C LEU A 583 -32.03 -10.65 22.17
N LEU A 584 -31.69 -11.93 22.34
CA LEU A 584 -32.52 -13.02 21.81
C LEU A 584 -33.93 -13.04 22.39
N LYS A 585 -34.08 -12.68 23.68
CA LYS A 585 -35.39 -12.54 24.31
C LYS A 585 -36.18 -11.41 23.67
N THR A 586 -35.57 -10.25 23.47
CA THR A 586 -36.19 -9.09 22.79
C THR A 586 -36.63 -9.46 21.37
N VAL A 587 -35.75 -10.08 20.58
CA VAL A 587 -36.10 -10.53 19.21
C VAL A 587 -37.22 -11.57 19.24
N SER A 588 -37.22 -12.49 20.21
CA SER A 588 -38.29 -13.49 20.36
C SER A 588 -39.65 -12.84 20.68
N GLU A 589 -39.66 -11.82 21.54
CA GLU A 589 -40.87 -11.06 21.87
C GLU A 589 -41.39 -10.26 20.66
N MET A 590 -40.50 -9.76 19.82
CA MET A 590 -40.84 -8.98 18.62
C MET A 590 -41.36 -9.84 17.47
N THR A 591 -40.71 -10.97 17.20
CA THR A 591 -41.08 -11.89 16.10
C THR A 591 -42.24 -12.81 16.46
N GLY A 592 -42.51 -12.99 17.75
CA GLY A 592 -43.43 -14.02 18.24
C GLY A 592 -42.87 -15.44 18.14
N GLU A 593 -41.63 -15.59 17.67
CA GLU A 593 -40.93 -16.87 17.57
C GLU A 593 -40.01 -17.06 18.77
N LYS A 594 -39.97 -18.28 19.32
CA LYS A 594 -39.02 -18.57 20.38
C LYS A 594 -37.65 -18.84 19.76
N ILE A 595 -36.72 -17.90 19.91
CA ILE A 595 -35.34 -18.07 19.47
C ILE A 595 -34.51 -18.61 20.65
N PRO A 596 -34.17 -19.91 20.66
CA PRO A 596 -33.40 -20.47 21.76
C PRO A 596 -31.95 -19.99 21.71
N MET A 597 -31.38 -19.67 22.88
CA MET A 597 -29.92 -19.51 23.00
C MET A 597 -29.25 -20.81 22.58
N GLN A 598 -28.35 -20.73 21.61
CA GLN A 598 -27.54 -21.87 21.25
C GLN A 598 -26.64 -22.23 22.44
N LYS A 599 -26.53 -23.51 22.76
CA LYS A 599 -25.61 -23.96 23.80
C LYS A 599 -24.30 -24.35 23.12
N PRO A 600 -23.17 -23.72 23.51
CA PRO A 600 -21.89 -24.17 22.99
C PRO A 600 -21.63 -25.59 23.51
N MET A 601 -21.01 -26.39 22.66
CA MET A 601 -20.40 -27.64 23.06
C MET A 601 -19.01 -27.34 23.64
N SER A 602 -18.51 -28.26 24.45
CA SER A 602 -17.11 -28.22 24.87
C SER A 602 -16.46 -29.58 24.79
N SER A 603 -15.17 -29.56 24.54
CA SER A 603 -14.27 -30.70 24.72
C SER A 603 -13.13 -30.31 25.64
N GLN A 604 -12.63 -31.27 26.41
CA GLN A 604 -11.47 -31.10 27.25
C GLN A 604 -10.44 -32.17 26.89
N ASN A 605 -9.22 -31.76 26.58
CA ASN A 605 -8.10 -32.64 26.31
C ASN A 605 -6.83 -32.08 26.96
N ASP A 606 -6.11 -32.86 27.75
CA ASP A 606 -4.80 -32.49 28.33
C ASP A 606 -4.72 -31.08 28.96
N GLY A 607 -5.77 -30.68 29.70
CA GLY A 607 -5.85 -29.37 30.35
C GLY A 607 -6.35 -28.22 29.47
N LEU A 608 -6.45 -28.43 28.16
CA LEU A 608 -7.07 -27.50 27.21
C LEU A 608 -8.58 -27.67 27.19
N LYS A 609 -9.28 -26.54 27.17
CA LYS A 609 -10.73 -26.49 27.02
C LYS A 609 -11.09 -25.78 25.73
N THR A 610 -11.79 -26.48 24.85
CA THR A 610 -12.29 -25.93 23.60
C THR A 610 -13.79 -25.76 23.68
N TRP A 611 -14.27 -24.58 23.29
CA TRP A 611 -15.68 -24.24 23.14
C TRP A 611 -16.01 -23.95 21.68
N PHE A 612 -17.16 -24.43 21.21
CA PHE A 612 -17.63 -24.19 19.86
C PHE A 612 -19.16 -24.29 19.79
N PHE A 613 -19.76 -23.68 18.78
CA PHE A 613 -21.18 -23.87 18.48
C PHE A 613 -21.35 -24.93 17.40
N PRO A 614 -22.30 -25.87 17.56
CA PRO A 614 -22.56 -26.84 16.51
C PRO A 614 -23.20 -26.13 15.32
N ILE A 615 -22.49 -26.10 14.19
CA ILE A 615 -23.02 -25.64 12.91
C ILE A 615 -23.38 -26.84 12.03
N PRO A 616 -24.37 -26.70 11.12
CA PRO A 616 -24.57 -27.70 10.07
C PRO A 616 -23.26 -27.87 9.31
N MET A 617 -22.86 -29.12 9.02
CA MET A 617 -21.67 -29.43 8.23
C MET A 617 -20.37 -28.98 8.92
N GLN A 618 -20.02 -29.65 10.01
CA GLN A 618 -18.76 -29.42 10.72
C GLN A 618 -17.98 -30.72 10.87
N ASN A 619 -16.66 -30.58 10.94
CA ASN A 619 -15.73 -31.58 11.45
C ASN A 619 -14.77 -30.86 12.42
N ASP A 620 -13.76 -31.54 12.97
CA ASP A 620 -12.81 -30.89 13.89
C ASP A 620 -11.86 -29.89 13.19
N ASP A 621 -11.81 -29.87 11.84
CA ASP A 621 -11.02 -28.92 11.03
C ASP A 621 -11.82 -27.73 10.49
N PHE A 622 -13.14 -27.79 10.59
CA PHE A 622 -14.07 -26.79 10.08
C PHE A 622 -15.14 -26.53 11.14
N VAL A 623 -14.71 -25.83 12.19
CA VAL A 623 -15.56 -25.40 13.28
C VAL A 623 -14.92 -24.18 13.98
N PRO A 624 -15.51 -22.99 13.87
CA PRO A 624 -15.08 -21.84 14.66
C PRO A 624 -15.11 -22.18 16.15
N SER A 625 -13.96 -22.03 16.80
CA SER A 625 -13.75 -22.49 18.17
C SER A 625 -12.84 -21.55 18.95
N VAL A 626 -13.04 -21.55 20.26
CA VAL A 626 -12.14 -20.89 21.22
C VAL A 626 -11.55 -21.97 22.11
N THR A 627 -10.23 -22.15 22.04
CA THR A 627 -9.46 -23.09 22.85
C THR A 627 -8.60 -22.31 23.83
N LEU A 628 -8.60 -22.69 25.11
CA LEU A 628 -7.78 -22.02 26.11
C LEU A 628 -7.28 -22.98 27.21
N ASN A 629 -6.13 -22.64 27.79
CA ASN A 629 -5.63 -23.16 29.07
C ASN A 629 -5.38 -21.98 30.03
N GLU A 630 -4.46 -22.12 31.00
CA GLU A 630 -4.08 -21.03 31.92
C GLU A 630 -3.13 -19.99 31.30
N GLU A 631 -2.49 -20.31 30.17
CA GLU A 631 -1.41 -19.50 29.58
C GLU A 631 -1.78 -18.84 28.26
N VAL A 632 -2.61 -19.48 27.42
CA VAL A 632 -2.95 -19.03 26.07
C VAL A 632 -4.43 -19.18 25.75
N MET A 633 -4.92 -18.25 24.94
CA MET A 633 -6.21 -18.31 24.26
C MET A 633 -5.96 -18.41 22.75
N ILE A 634 -6.72 -19.28 22.10
CA ILE A 634 -6.66 -19.53 20.66
C ILE A 634 -8.06 -19.46 20.08
N MET A 635 -8.29 -18.52 19.15
CA MET A 635 -9.50 -18.47 18.33
C MET A 635 -9.16 -19.06 16.97
N SER A 636 -9.84 -20.12 16.54
CA SER A 636 -9.48 -20.83 15.31
C SER A 636 -10.70 -21.34 14.55
N SER A 637 -10.58 -21.45 13.23
CA SER A 637 -11.54 -22.17 12.39
C SER A 637 -11.41 -23.70 12.50
N SER A 638 -10.37 -24.21 13.17
CA SER A 638 -10.13 -25.64 13.40
C SER A 638 -9.81 -25.92 14.86
N LYS A 639 -10.56 -26.84 15.46
CA LYS A 639 -10.26 -27.35 16.79
C LYS A 639 -8.96 -28.15 16.80
N GLN A 640 -8.67 -28.94 15.75
CA GLN A 640 -7.42 -29.70 15.70
C GLN A 640 -6.21 -28.77 15.68
N ARG A 641 -6.26 -27.73 14.84
CA ARG A 641 -5.16 -26.76 14.75
C ARG A 641 -4.99 -26.01 16.06
N ALA A 642 -6.09 -25.58 16.69
CA ALA A 642 -6.02 -24.90 17.98
C ALA A 642 -5.35 -25.75 19.07
N VAL A 643 -5.64 -27.05 19.14
CA VAL A 643 -4.98 -27.95 20.11
C VAL A 643 -3.49 -28.09 19.81
N ALA A 644 -3.11 -28.29 18.54
CA ALA A 644 -1.70 -28.40 18.16
C ALA A 644 -0.91 -27.12 18.46
N LEU A 645 -1.49 -25.94 18.20
CA LEU A 645 -0.88 -24.66 18.54
C LEU A 645 -0.72 -24.47 20.05
N ALA A 646 -1.71 -24.89 20.85
CA ALA A 646 -1.60 -24.81 22.31
C ALA A 646 -0.54 -25.75 22.89
N GLU A 647 -0.35 -26.94 22.29
CA GLU A 647 0.74 -27.85 22.65
C GLU A 647 2.09 -27.25 22.28
N ALA A 648 2.20 -26.69 21.07
CA ALA A 648 3.42 -26.04 20.61
C ALA A 648 3.79 -24.85 21.51
N ALA A 649 2.82 -24.04 21.96
CA ALA A 649 3.07 -22.88 22.83
C ALA A 649 3.79 -23.25 24.14
N GLN A 650 3.63 -24.48 24.63
CA GLN A 650 4.25 -24.96 25.88
C GLN A 650 5.73 -25.35 25.73
N ALA A 651 6.26 -25.46 24.50
CA ALA A 651 7.61 -25.97 24.24
C ALA A 651 8.76 -24.99 24.55
N GLY A 652 8.47 -23.73 24.94
CA GLY A 652 9.44 -22.75 25.43
C GLY A 652 9.87 -21.68 24.41
N LYS A 653 10.49 -20.61 24.93
CA LYS A 653 10.66 -19.29 24.28
C LYS A 653 11.91 -19.16 23.41
N PRO A 654 11.82 -18.84 22.11
CA PRO A 654 12.93 -18.24 21.38
C PRO A 654 12.96 -16.73 21.67
N GLY A 655 14.17 -16.20 21.93
CA GLY A 655 14.39 -14.79 22.28
C GLY A 655 14.35 -13.84 21.08
N THR A 656 13.39 -14.02 20.16
CA THR A 656 13.18 -13.11 19.03
C THR A 656 12.29 -11.95 19.50
N SER A 657 12.57 -10.72 19.04
CA SER A 657 11.75 -9.53 19.27
C SER A 657 11.31 -8.92 17.94
N GLY A 658 10.43 -7.91 17.96
CA GLY A 658 10.02 -7.19 16.75
C GLY A 658 8.72 -7.70 16.13
N LEU A 659 8.51 -7.37 14.84
CA LEU A 659 7.45 -7.93 14.01
C LEU A 659 8.05 -8.99 13.10
N VAL A 660 7.48 -10.19 13.10
CA VAL A 660 7.96 -11.31 12.29
C VAL A 660 6.82 -11.82 11.41
N MET A 661 7.07 -11.88 10.10
CA MET A 661 6.28 -12.61 9.14
C MET A 661 7.08 -13.80 8.61
N THR A 662 6.45 -14.95 8.46
CA THR A 662 7.02 -16.09 7.74
C THR A 662 5.97 -16.70 6.84
N MET A 663 6.33 -16.91 5.58
CA MET A 663 5.53 -17.60 4.58
C MET A 663 6.32 -18.80 4.05
N ASN A 664 5.70 -19.98 4.04
CA ASN A 664 6.30 -21.20 3.50
C ASN A 664 5.63 -21.58 2.19
N PHE A 665 6.41 -21.78 1.13
CA PHE A 665 5.85 -22.03 -0.21
C PHE A 665 5.45 -23.50 -0.42
N ALA A 666 6.09 -24.44 0.27
CA ALA A 666 5.76 -25.87 0.13
C ALA A 666 4.30 -26.21 0.49
N PRO A 667 3.71 -25.74 1.61
CA PRO A 667 2.29 -25.93 1.88
C PRO A 667 1.37 -25.29 0.83
N LEU A 668 1.73 -24.13 0.29
CA LEU A 668 0.95 -23.46 -0.75
C LEU A 668 0.96 -24.25 -2.06
N GLN A 669 2.14 -24.70 -2.48
CA GLN A 669 2.29 -25.47 -3.71
C GLN A 669 1.54 -26.81 -3.62
N ALA A 670 1.63 -27.51 -2.49
CA ALA A 670 0.87 -28.74 -2.26
C ALA A 670 -0.64 -28.47 -2.31
N PHE A 671 -1.12 -27.45 -1.60
CA PHE A 671 -2.53 -27.06 -1.59
C PHE A 671 -3.05 -26.75 -3.00
N LEU A 672 -2.34 -25.92 -3.77
CA LEU A 672 -2.75 -25.55 -5.12
C LEU A 672 -2.70 -26.75 -6.07
N SER A 673 -1.71 -27.62 -5.96
CA SER A 673 -1.59 -28.82 -6.80
C SER A 673 -2.75 -29.79 -6.58
N GLU A 674 -3.17 -30.01 -5.32
CA GLU A 674 -4.34 -30.83 -4.99
C GLU A 674 -5.63 -30.25 -5.59
N TRP A 675 -5.83 -28.94 -5.49
CA TRP A 675 -6.98 -28.26 -6.09
C TRP A 675 -6.98 -28.34 -7.61
N LEU A 676 -5.83 -28.12 -8.26
CA LEU A 676 -5.71 -28.23 -9.71
C LEU A 676 -6.08 -29.63 -10.19
N GLN A 677 -5.53 -30.67 -9.56
CA GLN A 677 -5.83 -32.06 -9.93
C GLN A 677 -7.34 -32.33 -9.95
N VAL A 678 -8.06 -31.90 -8.92
CA VAL A 678 -9.51 -32.13 -8.81
C VAL A 678 -10.30 -31.34 -9.86
N ILE A 679 -9.91 -30.09 -10.13
CA ILE A 679 -10.55 -29.30 -11.19
C ILE A 679 -10.30 -29.94 -12.56
N GLU A 680 -9.15 -30.55 -12.80
CA GLU A 680 -8.85 -31.22 -14.08
C GLU A 680 -9.64 -32.50 -14.31
N GLU A 681 -9.84 -33.28 -13.26
CA GLU A 681 -10.60 -34.52 -13.31
C GLU A 681 -12.09 -34.24 -13.58
N SER A 682 -12.62 -33.13 -13.04
CA SER A 682 -14.06 -32.81 -13.05
C SER A 682 -14.38 -31.30 -13.19
N PRO A 683 -13.92 -30.58 -14.23
CA PRO A 683 -13.93 -29.10 -14.28
C PRO A 683 -15.33 -28.50 -14.21
N THR A 684 -16.31 -29.08 -14.91
CA THR A 684 -17.69 -28.58 -14.92
C THR A 684 -18.48 -28.95 -13.66
N GLU A 685 -17.99 -29.89 -12.85
CA GLU A 685 -18.61 -30.24 -11.56
C GLU A 685 -18.06 -29.36 -10.43
N VAL A 686 -16.77 -29.03 -10.48
CA VAL A 686 -16.09 -28.18 -9.49
C VAL A 686 -16.33 -26.69 -9.76
N LEU A 687 -16.35 -26.29 -11.04
CA LEU A 687 -16.62 -24.92 -11.49
C LEU A 687 -18.01 -24.89 -12.18
N PRO A 688 -19.10 -24.73 -11.41
CA PRO A 688 -20.46 -24.73 -11.97
C PRO A 688 -20.76 -23.46 -12.78
N ASP A 689 -19.99 -22.39 -12.58
CA ASP A 689 -20.00 -21.22 -13.44
C ASP A 689 -19.26 -21.52 -14.73
N ARG A 690 -19.97 -21.41 -15.85
CA ARG A 690 -19.45 -21.70 -17.18
C ARG A 690 -18.32 -20.76 -17.56
N ASP A 691 -18.38 -19.49 -17.16
CA ASP A 691 -17.34 -18.53 -17.51
C ASP A 691 -16.05 -18.83 -16.73
N ALA A 692 -16.16 -19.27 -15.48
CA ALA A 692 -15.03 -19.73 -14.67
C ALA A 692 -14.44 -21.05 -15.19
N ALA A 693 -15.29 -22.00 -15.59
CA ALA A 693 -14.85 -23.26 -16.19
C ALA A 693 -14.16 -23.04 -17.54
N ASP A 694 -14.74 -22.20 -18.40
CA ASP A 694 -14.16 -21.83 -19.70
C ASP A 694 -12.82 -21.08 -19.50
N PHE A 695 -12.74 -20.16 -18.52
CA PHE A 695 -11.48 -19.50 -18.15
C PHE A 695 -10.42 -20.51 -17.72
N PHE A 696 -10.75 -21.41 -16.79
CA PHE A 696 -9.81 -22.43 -16.32
C PHE A 696 -9.31 -23.30 -17.47
N LEU A 697 -10.21 -23.77 -18.35
CA LEU A 697 -9.84 -24.62 -19.49
C LEU A 697 -8.97 -23.87 -20.51
N ILE A 698 -9.14 -22.55 -20.66
CA ILE A 698 -8.31 -21.72 -21.54
C ILE A 698 -6.90 -21.57 -20.97
N TYR A 699 -6.75 -21.38 -19.66
CA TYR A 699 -5.47 -21.07 -18.99
C TYR A 699 -4.89 -22.23 -18.18
N GLN A 700 -5.39 -23.45 -18.38
CA GLN A 700 -5.10 -24.60 -17.53
C GLN A 700 -3.59 -24.89 -17.44
N GLU A 701 -2.90 -24.85 -18.58
CA GLU A 701 -1.48 -25.18 -18.66
C GLU A 701 -0.62 -24.05 -18.07
N GLU A 702 -1.02 -22.79 -18.25
CA GLU A 702 -0.37 -21.63 -17.63
C GLU A 702 -0.51 -21.66 -16.10
N ILE A 703 -1.70 -22.01 -15.60
CA ILE A 703 -1.96 -22.14 -14.17
C ILE A 703 -1.12 -23.28 -13.57
N LYS A 704 -1.04 -24.45 -14.24
CA LYS A 704 -0.18 -25.56 -13.81
C LYS A 704 1.27 -25.15 -13.71
N ARG A 705 1.81 -24.55 -14.78
CA ARG A 705 3.19 -24.07 -14.80
C ARG A 705 3.43 -23.07 -13.67
N ALA A 706 2.47 -22.19 -13.38
CA ALA A 706 2.59 -21.22 -12.28
C ALA A 706 2.63 -21.90 -10.90
N VAL A 707 1.83 -22.95 -10.68
CA VAL A 707 1.87 -23.72 -9.44
C VAL A 707 3.16 -24.54 -9.31
N GLU A 708 3.63 -25.16 -10.40
CA GLU A 708 4.92 -25.85 -10.43
C GLU A 708 6.08 -24.89 -10.16
N ALA A 709 6.03 -23.66 -10.66
CA ALA A 709 7.05 -22.65 -10.43
C ALA A 709 7.22 -22.26 -8.95
N LEU A 710 6.19 -22.44 -8.12
CA LEU A 710 6.30 -22.23 -6.67
C LEU A 710 7.27 -23.22 -6.00
N GLU A 711 7.62 -24.34 -6.66
CA GLU A 711 8.61 -25.28 -6.14
C GLU A 711 10.00 -24.67 -6.01
N GLU A 712 10.33 -23.61 -6.75
CA GLU A 712 11.64 -22.94 -6.68
C GLU A 712 11.84 -22.18 -5.36
N PHE A 713 10.74 -21.86 -4.68
CA PHE A 713 10.75 -21.08 -3.45
C PHE A 713 10.64 -21.98 -2.22
N ASP A 714 11.41 -21.66 -1.19
CA ASP A 714 11.36 -22.32 0.11
C ASP A 714 10.46 -21.52 1.05
N SER A 715 10.86 -20.29 1.34
CA SER A 715 10.18 -19.42 2.30
C SER A 715 10.42 -17.94 2.02
N TRP A 716 9.49 -17.09 2.47
CA TRP A 716 9.70 -15.65 2.59
C TRP A 716 9.56 -15.24 4.05
N GLN A 717 10.60 -14.61 4.59
CA GLN A 717 10.61 -14.08 5.95
C GLN A 717 10.80 -12.58 5.93
N VAL A 718 10.03 -11.86 6.75
CA VAL A 718 10.23 -10.43 7.03
C VAL A 718 10.37 -10.25 8.54
N HIS A 719 11.37 -9.50 8.96
CA HIS A 719 11.65 -9.24 10.37
C HIS A 719 12.00 -7.76 10.59
N SER A 720 11.06 -7.02 11.20
CA SER A 720 11.23 -5.62 11.58
C SER A 720 11.52 -5.50 13.08
N ARG A 721 12.56 -4.76 13.45
CA ARG A 721 13.05 -4.63 14.83
C ARG A 721 13.76 -3.30 15.04
N LEU A 722 13.91 -2.87 16.29
CA LEU A 722 14.75 -1.71 16.61
C LEU A 722 16.17 -2.15 16.97
N GLU A 723 17.16 -1.56 16.30
CA GLU A 723 18.59 -1.68 16.62
C GLU A 723 19.15 -0.27 16.87
N ASP A 724 19.64 -0.01 18.08
CA ASP A 724 20.19 1.30 18.48
C ASP A 724 19.26 2.51 18.19
N GLY A 725 17.94 2.29 18.23
CA GLY A 725 16.92 3.32 17.96
C GLY A 725 16.62 3.55 16.48
N VAL A 726 17.22 2.77 15.58
CA VAL A 726 16.92 2.76 14.14
C VAL A 726 16.07 1.54 13.83
N LEU A 727 15.03 1.73 13.01
CA LEU A 727 14.24 0.61 12.49
C LEU A 727 15.11 -0.21 11.53
N ARG A 728 15.22 -1.51 11.77
CA ARG A 728 15.83 -2.45 10.85
C ARG A 728 14.80 -3.45 10.38
N THR A 729 14.66 -3.58 9.07
CA THR A 729 13.80 -4.58 8.46
C THR A 729 14.61 -5.46 7.53
N SER A 730 14.67 -6.76 7.86
CA SER A 730 15.28 -7.80 7.05
C SER A 730 14.18 -8.54 6.29
N SER A 731 14.28 -8.65 4.98
CA SER A 731 13.43 -9.49 4.14
C SER A 731 14.30 -10.51 3.44
N HIS A 732 13.99 -11.79 3.58
CA HIS A 732 14.70 -12.87 2.92
C HIS A 732 13.71 -13.74 2.15
N PHE A 733 13.85 -13.71 0.84
CA PHE A 733 13.12 -14.57 -0.08
C PHE A 733 14.03 -15.71 -0.50
N LYS A 734 13.83 -16.86 0.14
CA LYS A 734 14.72 -18.01 0.05
C LYS A 734 14.31 -18.94 -1.09
N THR A 735 15.28 -19.31 -1.91
CA THR A 735 15.13 -20.28 -3.01
C THR A 735 15.70 -21.64 -2.62
N LYS A 736 15.29 -22.72 -3.31
CA LYS A 736 15.73 -24.10 -3.00
C LYS A 736 17.10 -24.49 -3.54
#